data_AF-A0A366H907-F1
#
_entry.id   AF-A0A366H907-F1
#
_cell.length_a   1.000
_cell.length_b   1.000
_cell.length_c   1.000
_cell.angle_alpha   90.00
_cell.angle_beta   90.00
_cell.angle_gamma   90.00
#
_symmetry.space_group_name_H-M   'P 1'
#
loop_
_entity.id
_entity.type
_entity.pdbx_description
1 polymer ?
#
loop_
_entity_poly.entity_id
_entity_poly.type
_entity_poly.pdbx_seq_one_letter_code
_entity_poly.pdbx_strand_id
1 'polypeptide(L)'
;MELAGKDAALLVPDAPGLRFKKGDAITLEAWVKVRSIREGQMIYLVGKGRNGSKEFGDNNQNYALRLKGVNGRGAIGFLFTAGATDGQPLSWHRWWSTDGFQIDTGWHHVALTYVFGQRDSLRGYIDGALVKGTWDLGGATDRGPVSDGDLTVIGTGYSRGPAETLDGWLDEVAIHRTALSAATLKTHFAVAPAPAPEIDRSKLPAERVRVELCEKGVPENAMWPVETPTATESYLEEVFGFSELPQRYVATGVRGDRSVAFLLRASALVRLPKGTNRLLLRGRGASRLFIDGQPVLQTPFPTRGKGGFALLTEQSQYLDLGPDFRFAPPGNREATGTFVGDGEEHLVVLETVVGGGTQARRYRPELGETVVAISPEGSTAWSLLSPGNRQVPYTDAGWTTYAAERSAHFAQVNAEARAACRQEGSAYWSTRRKAAAQWLASTPEVPIPELPSGFPANNAIDHFLAARIADIAQDHSATPKDGVDFYRDVQPILEAKCYGCHQGGKVKSGLRLDTREAALQGGESDGAAIVPGKPAESSLFLRTTADPDEIMPPKGKGEPLNRAELSTLERWIAEGAHWPDLRVSTLKMTPLTDDLTFLRRVTLDTVGVVPGEEEIRAFLADSSTDRRAKVIERLLADPRWADRWMGYWQDVLAENPNILNPTLNNTGPFRWWIYESLRDDKPMDLFVTELIRMQGSVLFGGPAGFGIAAQNDVPMAQKAMIVSSAFLGVEMKCARCHDSPANLSRQQDLFEMAAMLAKKPIKLPATSSVPLDRIHQGGRKPLIEITLAPGSIVEPKWPLGQFSSEATVATLTPPSGDSRERLATLITAPQNTRFAQVIVNRFWQQLMGRGLVEPVEDWEKGQPSHPELLAWLGREFVRSGYSARAIQRLILNSHAYQRQVDAALPAQEPLFVSPAPRRLAAEQIVDALFAASGKPFALEEMSLDLDGDRSSAESIVLGQPRRAWMLASTSNERDRPSLMLPRIQAVADVMEAFGWRGTRVDPVSRRETSPNVLQPAILSNGIVGGWLTRLSDDHALVQVVLEDQPVEALVDRLFLRLLTRAPSAAERELYVSLLSQGYNERAIPVEKLPALKAAPRERPRYISWSNHVDPAANVLREEQAERARHGDTPTARLDADWRERFEDVLWALINAPTWVTAP
;
A
#
# COMPACT_ATOMS: atom_id res chain seq x y z
N MET A 1 26.48 36.11 18.71
CA MET A 1 27.87 35.64 18.48
C MET A 1 27.87 34.24 17.88
N GLU A 2 28.74 33.95 16.91
CA GLU A 2 28.97 32.58 16.41
C GLU A 2 30.03 31.88 17.26
N LEU A 3 29.78 30.63 17.63
CA LEU A 3 30.67 29.79 18.42
C LEU A 3 30.83 28.45 17.69
N ALA A 4 32.04 28.18 17.20
CA ALA A 4 32.38 26.94 16.53
C ALA A 4 33.87 26.60 16.78
N GLY A 5 34.15 25.38 17.24
CA GLY A 5 35.51 24.89 17.47
C GLY A 5 36.08 25.17 18.87
N LYS A 6 37.27 24.60 19.12
CA LYS A 6 37.89 24.47 20.45
C LYS A 6 38.12 25.79 21.21
N ASP A 7 38.35 26.88 20.47
CA ASP A 7 38.73 28.18 21.04
C ASP A 7 37.56 29.18 21.11
N ALA A 8 36.34 28.77 20.72
CA ALA A 8 35.16 29.60 20.75
C ALA A 8 34.53 29.66 22.15
N ALA A 9 35.11 30.48 23.03
CA ALA A 9 34.63 30.69 24.40
C ALA A 9 34.76 32.16 24.82
N LEU A 10 33.80 32.66 25.60
CA LEU A 10 33.97 33.92 26.33
C LEU A 10 34.24 33.61 27.81
N LEU A 11 35.33 34.18 28.31
CA LEU A 11 35.75 34.05 29.70
C LEU A 11 35.40 35.36 30.43
N VAL A 12 34.50 35.27 31.40
CA VAL A 12 34.08 36.40 32.23
C VAL A 12 34.79 36.29 33.58
N PRO A 13 35.62 37.28 33.96
CA PRO A 13 36.26 37.30 35.28
C PRO A 13 35.24 37.18 36.40
N ASP A 14 35.64 36.54 37.50
CA ASP A 14 34.75 36.38 38.64
C ASP A 14 34.33 37.72 39.26
N ALA A 15 33.08 37.78 39.71
CA ALA A 15 32.52 38.91 40.43
C ALA A 15 31.54 38.39 41.51
N PRO A 16 31.42 39.08 42.68
CA PRO A 16 30.49 38.67 43.74
C PRO A 16 29.04 38.49 43.25
N GLY A 17 28.61 39.30 42.28
CA GLY A 17 27.29 39.22 41.65
C GLY A 17 27.02 37.90 40.92
N LEU A 18 28.06 37.18 40.49
CA LEU A 18 27.96 35.89 39.81
C LEU A 18 28.05 34.69 40.77
N ARG A 19 28.33 34.89 42.06
CA ARG A 19 28.43 33.81 43.06
C ARG A 19 27.08 33.60 43.74
N PHE A 20 26.51 32.39 43.60
CA PHE A 20 25.23 32.02 44.22
C PHE A 20 25.45 31.07 45.40
N LYS A 21 24.66 31.22 46.45
CA LYS A 21 24.69 30.38 47.66
C LYS A 21 23.29 29.88 48.01
N LYS A 22 23.18 29.07 49.08
CA LYS A 22 21.89 28.61 49.61
C LYS A 22 20.97 29.82 49.90
N GLY A 23 19.73 29.76 49.42
CA GLY A 23 18.72 30.82 49.54
C GLY A 23 18.67 31.80 48.37
N ASP A 24 19.71 31.86 47.53
CA ASP A 24 19.70 32.74 46.37
C ASP A 24 18.80 32.17 45.25
N ALA A 25 18.05 33.05 44.60
CA ALA A 25 17.33 32.76 43.37
C ALA A 25 18.22 33.05 42.15
N ILE A 26 18.14 32.21 41.12
CA ILE A 26 18.83 32.37 39.85
C ILE A 26 17.87 32.22 38.68
N THR A 27 18.01 33.08 37.67
CA THR A 27 17.51 32.81 36.32
C THR A 27 18.67 32.85 35.35
N LEU A 28 18.84 31.78 34.57
CA LEU A 28 19.76 31.73 33.44
C LEU A 28 18.93 31.76 32.17
N GLU A 29 19.19 32.70 31.26
CA GLU A 29 18.54 32.73 29.94
C GLU A 29 19.52 33.06 28.82
N ALA A 30 19.20 32.61 27.61
CA ALA A 30 19.95 32.91 26.40
C ALA A 30 19.08 32.71 25.16
N TRP A 31 19.38 33.45 24.10
CA TRP A 31 19.02 33.05 22.75
C TRP A 31 20.07 32.10 22.21
N VAL A 32 19.64 30.99 21.61
CA VAL A 32 20.52 29.97 21.05
C VAL A 32 20.02 29.51 19.68
N LYS A 33 20.91 29.47 18.70
CA LYS A 33 20.69 28.83 17.40
C LYS A 33 21.68 27.69 17.27
N VAL A 34 21.21 26.45 17.28
CA VAL A 34 22.07 25.26 17.24
C VAL A 34 22.19 24.76 15.81
N ARG A 35 23.41 24.67 15.30
CA ARG A 35 23.71 24.08 13.99
C ARG A 35 23.69 22.55 14.09
N SER A 36 24.41 22.00 15.07
CA SER A 36 24.41 20.56 15.32
C SER A 36 24.64 20.22 16.79
N ILE A 37 24.01 19.13 17.25
CA ILE A 37 24.34 18.47 18.52
C ILE A 37 24.00 16.98 18.35
N ARG A 38 24.98 16.11 18.62
CA ARG A 38 24.80 14.66 18.43
C ARG A 38 23.90 14.08 19.52
N GLU A 39 23.29 12.93 19.24
CA GLU A 39 22.50 12.20 20.24
C GLU A 39 23.33 11.94 21.50
N GLY A 40 22.80 12.33 22.66
CA GLY A 40 23.47 12.21 23.96
C GLY A 40 24.60 13.22 24.23
N GLN A 41 25.01 14.02 23.24
CA GLN A 41 26.04 15.06 23.44
C GLN A 41 25.52 16.16 24.37
N MET A 42 26.36 16.63 25.30
CA MET A 42 26.00 17.63 26.31
C MET A 42 26.91 18.85 26.22
N ILE A 43 26.39 19.98 25.76
CA ILE A 43 27.14 21.22 25.57
C ILE A 43 26.79 22.25 26.64
N TYR A 44 27.66 23.22 26.86
CA TYR A 44 27.44 24.34 27.78
C TYR A 44 27.03 25.59 27.01
N LEU A 45 26.02 26.30 27.52
CA LEU A 45 25.71 27.66 27.07
C LEU A 45 26.41 28.66 27.98
N VAL A 46 26.28 28.48 29.30
CA VAL A 46 27.00 29.24 30.32
C VAL A 46 27.24 28.36 31.55
N GLY A 47 28.42 28.46 32.16
CA GLY A 47 28.74 27.76 33.39
C GLY A 47 29.72 28.54 34.26
N LYS A 48 29.52 28.49 35.58
CA LYS A 48 30.45 29.06 36.56
C LYS A 48 31.02 27.96 37.44
N GLY A 49 32.35 27.97 37.54
CA GLY A 49 33.12 26.91 38.16
C GLY A 49 33.44 25.77 37.19
N ARG A 50 34.33 24.90 37.64
CA ARG A 50 34.83 23.70 36.96
C ARG A 50 35.72 24.11 35.80
N ASN A 51 36.57 25.12 35.98
CA ASN A 51 37.57 25.49 34.98
C ASN A 51 38.90 24.75 35.18
N GLY A 52 38.89 23.72 36.04
CA GLY A 52 39.99 22.83 36.42
C GLY A 52 41.31 23.51 36.70
N SER A 53 41.22 24.68 37.32
CA SER A 53 42.32 25.19 38.13
C SER A 53 42.61 24.18 39.25
N LYS A 54 43.90 24.04 39.59
CA LYS A 54 44.33 23.21 40.73
C LYS A 54 43.76 23.72 42.07
N GLU A 55 43.25 24.95 42.11
CA GLU A 55 42.76 25.62 43.31
C GLU A 55 41.39 25.09 43.79
N PHE A 56 40.47 24.76 42.87
CA PHE A 56 39.08 24.46 43.23
C PHE A 56 38.65 22.99 43.03
N GLY A 57 39.42 22.20 42.29
CA GLY A 57 39.18 20.76 42.07
C GLY A 57 38.00 20.42 41.15
N ASP A 58 37.81 19.13 40.86
CA ASP A 58 36.91 18.66 39.79
C ASP A 58 35.41 18.79 40.09
N ASN A 59 35.02 18.90 41.37
CA ASN A 59 33.63 18.99 41.82
C ASN A 59 33.13 20.44 42.01
N ASN A 60 33.85 21.41 41.48
CA ASN A 60 33.53 22.81 41.66
C ASN A 60 32.54 23.34 40.61
N GLN A 61 31.21 23.19 40.74
CA GLN A 61 30.26 23.82 39.81
C GLN A 61 29.18 24.60 40.57
N ASN A 62 29.18 25.93 40.46
CA ASN A 62 28.15 26.78 41.08
C ASN A 62 26.82 26.65 40.35
N TYR A 63 26.86 26.79 39.02
CA TYR A 63 25.73 26.53 38.11
C TYR A 63 26.24 26.32 36.69
N ALA A 64 25.42 25.67 35.87
CA ALA A 64 25.57 25.66 34.43
C ALA A 64 24.21 25.48 33.74
N LEU A 65 23.98 26.29 32.71
CA LEU A 65 22.94 26.11 31.70
C LEU A 65 23.54 25.34 30.52
N ARG A 66 22.91 24.22 30.18
CA ARG A 66 23.42 23.26 29.20
C ARG A 66 22.36 22.87 28.18
N LEU A 67 22.79 22.29 27.06
CA LEU A 67 21.92 21.58 26.12
C LEU A 67 22.35 20.12 25.97
N LYS A 68 21.39 19.23 25.73
CA LYS A 68 21.60 17.82 25.39
C LYS A 68 20.90 17.46 24.09
N GLY A 69 21.60 16.79 23.19
CA GLY A 69 21.01 16.24 21.97
C GLY A 69 20.12 15.04 22.32
N VAL A 70 18.83 15.13 22.00
CA VAL A 70 17.84 14.05 22.21
C VAL A 70 16.87 14.02 21.03
N ASN A 71 16.89 12.94 20.25
CA ASN A 71 16.01 12.74 19.08
C ASN A 71 15.99 13.93 18.10
N GLY A 72 17.17 14.50 17.80
CA GLY A 72 17.28 15.67 16.91
C GLY A 72 16.80 16.99 17.54
N ARG A 73 16.68 17.04 18.86
CA ARG A 73 16.29 18.24 19.63
C ARG A 73 17.36 18.63 20.64
N GLY A 74 17.37 19.91 21.02
CA GLY A 74 18.14 20.44 22.14
C GLY A 74 17.29 20.49 23.42
N ALA A 75 17.50 19.54 24.34
CA ALA A 75 16.92 19.59 25.68
C ALA A 75 17.76 20.50 26.58
N ILE A 76 17.11 21.40 27.32
CA ILE A 76 17.78 22.30 28.27
C ILE A 76 18.15 21.56 29.55
N GLY A 77 19.29 21.90 30.14
CA GLY A 77 19.79 21.25 31.34
C GLY A 77 20.35 22.24 32.35
N PHE A 78 20.22 21.86 33.62
CA PHE A 78 20.78 22.58 34.75
C PHE A 78 21.72 21.66 35.52
N LEU A 79 22.92 22.15 35.84
CA LEU A 79 23.93 21.38 36.57
C LEU A 79 24.56 22.24 37.66
N PHE A 80 24.65 21.72 38.88
CA PHE A 80 25.47 22.30 39.95
C PHE A 80 25.98 21.20 40.89
N THR A 81 26.97 21.53 41.72
CA THR A 81 27.41 20.67 42.82
C THR A 81 26.89 21.23 44.13
N ALA A 82 26.16 20.44 44.91
CA ALA A 82 25.75 20.80 46.25
C ALA A 82 26.96 20.82 47.19
N GLY A 83 27.08 21.87 48.00
CA GLY A 83 28.13 22.02 49.00
C GLY A 83 28.09 20.92 50.06
N ALA A 84 29.27 20.57 50.60
CA ALA A 84 29.37 19.63 51.70
C ALA A 84 28.72 20.21 52.97
N THR A 85 28.04 19.37 53.74
CA THR A 85 27.46 19.70 55.05
C THR A 85 27.84 18.61 56.04
N ASP A 86 27.61 18.82 57.34
CA ASP A 86 27.86 17.81 58.36
C ASP A 86 27.16 16.48 57.99
N GLY A 87 27.96 15.46 57.69
CA GLY A 87 27.49 14.13 57.28
C GLY A 87 27.13 13.92 55.80
N GLN A 88 27.29 14.91 54.91
CA GLN A 88 27.03 14.74 53.47
C GLN A 88 28.16 15.34 52.60
N PRO A 89 28.86 14.53 51.77
CA PRO A 89 29.90 15.04 50.87
C PRO A 89 29.32 15.89 49.73
N LEU A 90 30.21 16.51 48.96
CA LEU A 90 29.86 17.15 47.69
C LEU A 90 29.11 16.18 46.77
N SER A 91 28.02 16.62 46.14
CA SER A 91 27.30 15.80 45.17
C SER A 91 26.81 16.61 43.99
N TRP A 92 26.89 16.00 42.80
CA TRP A 92 26.36 16.58 41.56
C TRP A 92 24.84 16.48 41.51
N HIS A 93 24.20 17.57 41.10
CA HIS A 93 22.78 17.64 40.84
C HIS A 93 22.58 18.08 39.39
N ARG A 94 21.99 17.20 38.57
CA ARG A 94 21.74 17.45 37.16
C ARG A 94 20.29 17.21 36.82
N TRP A 95 19.70 18.19 36.15
CA TRP A 95 18.35 18.14 35.63
C TRP A 95 18.38 18.32 34.11
N TRP A 96 17.53 17.58 33.41
CA TRP A 96 17.28 17.73 31.98
C TRP A 96 15.80 17.91 31.72
N SER A 97 15.44 18.79 30.80
CA SER A 97 14.09 18.82 30.27
C SER A 97 13.78 17.52 29.52
N THR A 98 12.53 17.04 29.64
CA THR A 98 12.02 15.94 28.83
C THR A 98 11.64 16.41 27.42
N ASP A 99 11.33 17.69 27.29
CA ASP A 99 11.04 18.37 26.04
C ASP A 99 12.29 19.12 25.53
N GLY A 100 12.34 19.43 24.24
CA GLY A 100 13.43 20.20 23.63
C GLY A 100 12.95 20.92 22.38
N PHE A 101 13.68 21.96 21.97
CA PHE A 101 13.47 22.63 20.69
C PHE A 101 14.18 21.86 19.56
N GLN A 102 13.68 21.98 18.35
CA GLN A 102 14.26 21.31 17.19
C GLN A 102 15.59 21.99 16.82
N ILE A 103 16.60 21.18 16.49
CA ILE A 103 17.88 21.73 16.01
C ILE A 103 17.68 22.19 14.56
N ASP A 104 18.45 23.19 14.12
CA ASP A 104 18.40 23.69 12.74
C ASP A 104 17.05 24.35 12.34
N THR A 105 16.29 24.85 13.32
CA THR A 105 15.03 25.61 13.09
C THR A 105 15.13 27.11 13.40
N GLY A 106 16.34 27.63 13.59
CA GLY A 106 16.60 29.04 13.87
C GLY A 106 16.92 29.34 15.33
N TRP A 107 16.61 30.56 15.75
CA TRP A 107 16.85 31.07 17.11
C TRP A 107 15.75 30.61 18.08
N HIS A 108 16.17 30.09 19.23
CA HIS A 108 15.29 29.69 20.32
C HIS A 108 15.68 30.42 21.60
N HIS A 109 14.68 30.79 22.40
CA HIS A 109 14.91 31.37 23.72
C HIS A 109 14.87 30.26 24.76
N VAL A 110 15.94 30.09 25.53
CA VAL A 110 16.02 29.06 26.58
C VAL A 110 16.25 29.71 27.92
N ALA A 111 15.50 29.30 28.94
CA ALA A 111 15.66 29.81 30.29
C ALA A 111 15.45 28.75 31.38
N LEU A 112 16.11 28.92 32.52
CA LEU A 112 15.93 28.12 33.73
C LEU A 112 15.89 29.02 34.96
N THR A 113 14.90 28.82 35.83
CA THR A 113 14.78 29.51 37.12
C THR A 113 14.94 28.51 38.27
N TYR A 114 15.73 28.83 39.29
CA TYR A 114 15.92 27.96 40.46
C TYR A 114 16.14 28.78 41.73
N VAL A 115 15.74 28.25 42.89
CA VAL A 115 16.09 28.80 44.20
C VAL A 115 16.93 27.76 44.94
N PHE A 116 18.20 28.08 45.14
CA PHE A 116 19.13 27.13 45.75
C PHE A 116 18.71 26.79 47.18
N GLY A 117 18.59 25.50 47.47
CA GLY A 117 18.10 25.01 48.75
C GLY A 117 16.58 24.87 48.87
N GLN A 118 15.83 25.09 47.79
CA GLN A 118 14.42 24.73 47.67
C GLN A 118 14.27 23.66 46.58
N ARG A 119 14.19 22.38 46.98
CA ARG A 119 14.24 21.23 46.07
C ARG A 119 13.30 21.31 44.86
N ASP A 120 12.08 21.82 45.02
CA ASP A 120 11.05 21.80 43.97
C ASP A 120 10.90 23.14 43.21
N SER A 121 11.86 24.05 43.35
CA SER A 121 11.79 25.40 42.76
C SER A 121 12.21 25.48 41.28
N LEU A 122 12.82 24.43 40.72
CA LEU A 122 13.34 24.46 39.35
C LEU A 122 12.21 24.56 38.33
N ARG A 123 12.29 25.52 37.41
CA ARG A 123 11.40 25.64 36.24
C ARG A 123 12.24 25.90 35.00
N GLY A 124 12.03 25.11 33.95
CA GLY A 124 12.66 25.30 32.64
C GLY A 124 11.67 25.88 31.64
N TYR A 125 12.19 26.71 30.74
CA TYR A 125 11.41 27.37 29.70
C TYR A 125 12.14 27.27 28.36
N ILE A 126 11.38 26.95 27.32
CA ILE A 126 11.83 26.98 25.92
C ILE A 126 10.80 27.80 25.17
N ASP A 127 11.25 28.83 24.45
CA ASP A 127 10.40 29.71 23.64
C ASP A 127 9.25 30.31 24.46
N GLY A 128 9.55 30.76 25.69
CA GLY A 128 8.58 31.29 26.64
C GLY A 128 7.59 30.27 27.23
N ALA A 129 7.65 29.00 26.83
CA ALA A 129 6.77 27.93 27.32
C ALA A 129 7.46 27.10 28.41
N LEU A 130 6.74 26.79 29.49
CA LEU A 130 7.22 25.94 30.58
C LEU A 130 7.40 24.50 30.09
N VAL A 131 8.55 23.89 30.38
CA VAL A 131 8.87 22.50 30.04
C VAL A 131 9.00 21.61 31.27
N LYS A 132 8.69 20.32 31.11
CA LYS A 132 8.92 19.30 32.15
C LYS A 132 10.36 18.80 32.11
N GLY A 133 10.80 18.11 33.16
CA GLY A 133 12.10 17.47 33.18
C GLY A 133 12.37 16.59 34.40
N THR A 134 13.50 15.92 34.40
CA THR A 134 13.90 14.93 35.40
C THR A 134 15.30 15.19 35.92
N TRP A 135 15.50 14.91 37.22
CA TRP A 135 16.83 14.87 37.81
C TRP A 135 17.45 13.49 37.54
N ASP A 136 18.42 13.42 36.63
CA ASP A 136 19.10 12.16 36.27
C ASP A 136 20.36 11.90 37.10
N LEU A 137 20.82 12.89 37.86
CA LEU A 137 21.97 12.80 38.75
C LEU A 137 21.68 13.57 40.06
N GLY A 138 21.90 12.93 41.21
CA GLY A 138 21.79 13.53 42.56
C GLY A 138 20.38 13.88 43.04
N GLY A 139 19.38 13.97 42.16
CA GLY A 139 18.01 14.32 42.51
C GLY A 139 17.82 15.81 42.83
N ALA A 140 16.61 16.21 43.17
CA ALA A 140 16.34 17.53 43.75
C ALA A 140 16.91 17.63 45.18
N THR A 141 17.40 18.79 45.61
CA THR A 141 18.06 18.96 46.92
C THR A 141 17.74 20.28 47.62
N ASP A 142 17.81 20.27 48.95
CA ASP A 142 17.67 21.44 49.83
C ASP A 142 19.04 22.05 50.25
N ARG A 143 20.11 21.63 49.58
CA ARG A 143 21.47 22.18 49.75
C ARG A 143 21.76 23.31 48.76
N GLY A 144 22.62 24.24 49.18
CA GLY A 144 23.16 25.27 48.30
C GLY A 144 24.30 24.76 47.42
N PRO A 145 24.67 25.50 46.36
CA PRO A 145 25.76 25.12 45.49
C PRO A 145 27.11 25.40 46.13
N VAL A 146 28.17 24.76 45.65
CA VAL A 146 29.55 25.22 45.89
C VAL A 146 29.71 26.62 45.32
N SER A 147 30.27 27.54 46.10
CA SER A 147 30.39 28.96 45.74
C SER A 147 31.81 29.44 45.97
N ASP A 148 32.50 29.79 44.89
CA ASP A 148 33.90 30.24 44.94
C ASP A 148 34.20 31.36 43.92
N GLY A 149 35.50 31.67 43.78
CA GLY A 149 36.02 32.71 42.90
C GLY A 149 36.41 32.26 41.48
N ASP A 150 35.98 31.07 41.02
CA ASP A 150 36.31 30.60 39.67
C ASP A 150 35.54 31.39 38.59
N LEU A 151 36.13 31.54 37.39
CA LEU A 151 35.57 32.35 36.31
C LEU A 151 34.29 31.74 35.69
N THR A 152 33.53 32.57 34.96
CA THR A 152 32.35 32.12 34.21
C THR A 152 32.72 31.92 32.74
N VAL A 153 32.31 30.80 32.16
CA VAL A 153 32.57 30.44 30.75
C VAL A 153 31.25 30.42 29.99
N ILE A 154 31.21 31.10 28.85
CA ILE A 154 30.08 31.10 27.91
C ILE A 154 30.51 30.39 26.63
N GLY A 155 29.64 29.51 26.12
CA GLY A 155 29.80 28.79 24.86
C GLY A 155 30.48 27.43 24.93
N THR A 156 31.14 27.08 26.03
CA THR A 156 31.83 25.80 26.19
C THR A 156 31.96 25.35 27.64
N GLY A 157 32.21 24.05 27.83
CA GLY A 157 32.56 23.45 29.12
C GLY A 157 34.05 23.54 29.46
N TYR A 158 34.41 22.98 30.63
CA TYR A 158 35.75 22.98 31.20
C TYR A 158 36.84 22.61 30.19
N SER A 159 36.67 21.47 29.52
CA SER A 159 37.71 20.88 28.67
C SER A 159 37.98 21.71 27.42
N ARG A 160 37.08 22.66 27.12
CA ARG A 160 36.99 23.39 25.85
C ARG A 160 37.04 22.45 24.64
N GLY A 161 36.67 21.19 24.84
CA GLY A 161 36.69 20.17 23.81
C GLY A 161 35.41 20.23 22.97
N PRO A 162 35.46 19.77 21.70
CA PRO A 162 34.32 19.81 20.78
C PRO A 162 33.08 19.02 21.27
N ALA A 163 33.22 18.15 22.27
CA ALA A 163 32.10 17.45 22.88
C ALA A 163 31.25 18.34 23.82
N GLU A 164 31.82 19.43 24.35
CA GLU A 164 31.20 20.31 25.35
C GLU A 164 30.94 21.74 24.82
N THR A 165 31.49 22.07 23.65
CA THR A 165 31.34 23.36 22.98
C THR A 165 30.07 23.40 22.12
N LEU A 166 29.38 24.55 22.13
CA LEU A 166 28.27 24.81 21.21
C LEU A 166 28.80 24.90 19.77
N ASP A 167 28.16 24.20 18.84
CA ASP A 167 28.26 24.45 17.39
C ASP A 167 27.02 25.23 16.95
N GLY A 168 27.14 26.55 16.89
CA GLY A 168 26.01 27.42 16.61
C GLY A 168 26.23 28.88 17.03
N TRP A 169 25.16 29.55 17.42
CA TRP A 169 25.16 30.95 17.82
C TRP A 169 24.50 31.13 19.18
N LEU A 170 25.03 32.09 19.96
CA LEU A 170 24.44 32.58 21.21
C LEU A 170 24.16 34.07 21.11
N ASP A 171 23.07 34.52 21.70
CA ASP A 171 22.78 35.94 21.89
C ASP A 171 22.12 36.19 23.25
N GLU A 172 22.19 37.44 23.71
CA GLU A 172 21.59 37.94 24.97
C GLU A 172 21.68 36.98 26.17
N VAL A 173 22.87 36.41 26.42
CA VAL A 173 23.08 35.57 27.60
C VAL A 173 22.94 36.42 28.86
N ALA A 174 21.97 36.09 29.72
CA ALA A 174 21.68 36.84 30.94
C ALA A 174 21.61 35.94 32.19
N ILE A 175 22.11 36.47 33.31
CA ILE A 175 22.12 35.82 34.61
C ILE A 175 21.48 36.78 35.61
N HIS A 176 20.31 36.39 36.15
CA HIS A 176 19.55 37.19 37.10
C HIS A 176 19.69 36.60 38.51
N ARG A 177 19.75 37.47 39.53
CA ARG A 177 19.68 37.05 40.95
C ARG A 177 18.23 36.97 41.48
N THR A 178 17.27 36.83 40.57
CA THR A 178 15.85 36.68 40.86
C THR A 178 15.34 35.47 40.07
N ALA A 179 14.32 34.79 40.59
CA ALA A 179 13.56 33.81 39.83
C ALA A 179 12.50 34.57 39.02
N LEU A 180 12.74 34.79 37.73
CA LEU A 180 11.82 35.52 36.87
C LEU A 180 10.49 34.76 36.74
N SER A 181 9.40 35.51 36.63
CA SER A 181 8.08 34.92 36.44
C SER A 181 7.94 34.34 35.03
N ALA A 182 7.07 33.35 34.85
CA ALA A 182 6.73 32.81 33.53
C ALA A 182 6.19 33.89 32.57
N ALA A 183 5.44 34.87 33.09
CA ALA A 183 4.94 36.00 32.30
C ALA A 183 6.08 36.88 31.77
N THR A 184 7.09 37.14 32.60
CA THR A 184 8.29 37.90 32.22
C THR A 184 9.09 37.17 31.15
N LEU A 185 9.42 35.89 31.36
CA LEU A 185 10.18 35.11 30.39
C LEU A 185 9.44 34.97 29.05
N LYS A 186 8.10 34.90 29.08
CA LYS A 186 7.30 34.91 27.86
C LYS A 186 7.41 36.23 27.09
N THR A 187 7.56 37.37 27.76
CA THR A 187 7.79 38.67 27.08
C THR A 187 9.19 38.80 26.48
N HIS A 188 10.19 38.08 27.02
CA HIS A 188 11.54 38.03 26.45
C HIS A 188 11.57 37.22 25.15
N PHE A 189 10.70 36.23 25.01
CA PHE A 189 10.41 35.53 23.75
C PHE A 189 9.40 36.32 22.88
N ALA A 190 9.74 37.55 22.50
CA ALA A 190 8.97 38.33 21.54
C ALA A 190 9.46 38.05 20.11
N VAL A 191 8.97 36.98 19.48
CA VAL A 191 9.29 36.69 18.07
C VAL A 191 8.66 37.78 17.19
N ALA A 192 9.50 38.53 16.49
CA ALA A 192 9.03 39.41 15.42
C ALA A 192 8.25 38.57 14.39
N PRO A 193 7.15 39.08 13.79
CA PRO A 193 6.43 38.35 12.76
C PRO A 193 7.40 37.88 11.69
N ALA A 194 7.33 36.59 11.31
CA ALA A 194 8.15 36.03 10.24
C ALA A 194 8.01 36.93 9.00
N PRO A 195 9.14 37.45 8.46
CA PRO A 195 9.09 38.44 7.38
C PRO A 195 8.39 37.88 6.14
N ALA A 196 7.88 38.77 5.29
CA ALA A 196 7.38 38.37 3.97
C ALA A 196 8.54 37.72 3.18
N PRO A 197 8.28 36.64 2.42
CA PRO A 197 9.33 36.00 1.65
C PRO A 197 9.84 36.95 0.56
N GLU A 198 11.17 37.08 0.46
CA GLU A 198 11.80 37.82 -0.64
C GLU A 198 11.82 36.96 -1.90
N ILE A 199 11.04 37.36 -2.92
CA ILE A 199 10.95 36.66 -4.20
C ILE A 199 11.58 37.50 -5.31
N ASP A 200 12.58 36.93 -5.96
CA ASP A 200 13.21 37.49 -7.14
C ASP A 200 12.25 37.39 -8.33
N ARG A 201 11.56 38.50 -8.64
CA ARG A 201 10.57 38.60 -9.73
C ARG A 201 11.12 38.14 -11.08
N SER A 202 12.42 38.34 -11.32
CA SER A 202 13.06 37.98 -12.60
C SER A 202 13.18 36.46 -12.82
N LYS A 203 13.02 35.67 -11.75
CA LYS A 203 13.08 34.20 -11.78
C LYS A 203 11.70 33.54 -11.78
N LEU A 204 10.63 34.33 -11.85
CA LEU A 204 9.28 33.80 -11.94
C LEU A 204 8.95 33.44 -13.40
N PRO A 205 8.34 32.28 -13.64
CA PRO A 205 7.90 31.92 -14.99
C PRO A 205 6.72 32.80 -15.42
N ALA A 206 6.69 33.18 -16.69
CA ALA A 206 5.55 33.90 -17.26
C ALA A 206 4.30 33.02 -17.24
N GLU A 207 3.15 33.61 -16.91
CA GLU A 207 1.82 32.98 -16.92
C GLU A 207 1.69 31.67 -16.14
N ARG A 208 2.59 31.41 -15.18
CA ARG A 208 2.62 30.17 -14.38
C ARG A 208 2.89 30.46 -12.92
N VAL A 209 2.38 29.59 -12.06
CA VAL A 209 2.64 29.63 -10.62
C VAL A 209 3.85 28.75 -10.32
N ARG A 210 4.92 29.35 -9.78
CA ARG A 210 6.05 28.61 -9.24
C ARG A 210 5.70 28.12 -7.85
N VAL A 211 5.65 26.80 -7.66
CA VAL A 211 5.40 26.16 -6.37
C VAL A 211 6.71 25.59 -5.84
N GLU A 212 7.06 25.95 -4.61
CA GLU A 212 8.24 25.51 -3.89
C GLU A 212 7.81 24.75 -2.63
N LEU A 213 8.44 23.61 -2.38
CA LEU A 213 8.27 22.83 -1.16
C LEU A 213 9.54 22.96 -0.33
N CYS A 214 9.43 23.46 0.90
CA CYS A 214 10.55 23.67 1.81
C CYS A 214 10.43 22.71 3.00
N GLU A 215 11.25 21.67 3.01
CA GLU A 215 11.25 20.62 4.04
C GLU A 215 12.27 20.86 5.18
N LYS A 216 13.13 21.87 5.03
CA LYS A 216 14.15 22.24 6.04
C LYS A 216 13.83 23.60 6.66
N GLY A 217 14.16 23.76 7.94
CA GLY A 217 13.94 25.02 8.68
C GLY A 217 12.47 25.32 9.00
N VAL A 218 11.57 24.34 8.88
CA VAL A 218 10.14 24.50 9.21
C VAL A 218 9.87 23.93 10.61
N PRO A 219 9.42 24.74 11.58
CA PRO A 219 9.18 24.26 12.94
C PRO A 219 8.03 23.25 13.00
N GLU A 220 8.19 22.18 13.79
CA GLU A 220 7.08 21.26 14.08
C GLU A 220 5.98 21.94 14.91
N ASN A 221 6.31 22.87 15.81
CA ASN A 221 5.42 23.42 16.85
C ASN A 221 4.48 24.54 16.37
N ALA A 222 3.60 24.29 15.39
CA ALA A 222 2.50 25.18 14.98
C ALA A 222 2.88 26.68 14.94
N MET A 223 4.06 26.96 14.38
CA MET A 223 4.67 28.27 14.31
C MET A 223 5.15 28.55 12.89
N TRP A 224 5.13 29.82 12.50
CA TRP A 224 5.75 30.22 11.25
C TRP A 224 7.28 30.12 11.38
N PRO A 225 7.99 29.69 10.33
CA PRO A 225 9.45 29.74 10.29
C PRO A 225 9.95 31.15 10.57
N VAL A 226 10.91 31.30 11.50
CA VAL A 226 11.49 32.61 11.86
C VAL A 226 12.41 33.12 10.74
N GLU A 227 13.05 32.20 10.02
CA GLU A 227 13.86 32.46 8.84
C GLU A 227 13.16 31.91 7.60
N THR A 228 13.39 32.53 6.44
CA THR A 228 12.82 32.09 5.16
C THR A 228 13.33 30.69 4.80
N PRO A 229 12.46 29.67 4.76
CA PRO A 229 12.89 28.31 4.42
C PRO A 229 13.38 28.22 2.98
N THR A 230 14.41 27.41 2.76
CA THR A 230 14.94 27.12 1.43
C THR A 230 14.11 26.03 0.75
N ALA A 231 13.77 26.25 -0.52
CA ALA A 231 13.10 25.26 -1.34
C ALA A 231 13.96 24.01 -1.52
N THR A 232 13.40 22.86 -1.19
CA THR A 232 14.00 21.53 -1.43
C THR A 232 13.51 20.91 -2.73
N GLU A 233 12.34 21.32 -3.20
CA GLU A 233 11.72 20.87 -4.45
C GLU A 233 10.89 22.03 -5.03
N SER A 234 10.75 22.07 -6.36
CA SER A 234 9.86 23.03 -7.02
C SER A 234 9.20 22.45 -8.26
N TYR A 235 7.97 22.86 -8.54
CA TYR A 235 7.22 22.52 -9.74
C TYR A 235 6.34 23.69 -10.19
N LEU A 236 5.71 23.57 -11.35
CA LEU A 236 4.90 24.64 -11.94
C LEU A 236 3.42 24.27 -11.99
N GLU A 237 2.58 25.23 -11.63
CA GLU A 237 1.12 25.16 -11.70
C GLU A 237 0.57 26.27 -12.60
N GLU A 238 -0.70 26.17 -12.97
CA GLU A 238 -1.37 27.18 -13.81
C GLU A 238 -2.20 28.17 -13.00
N VAL A 239 -2.70 27.75 -11.83
CA VAL A 239 -3.55 28.57 -10.96
C VAL A 239 -3.19 28.34 -9.49
N PHE A 240 -3.58 29.26 -8.61
CA PHE A 240 -3.44 29.12 -7.16
C PHE A 240 -4.52 28.20 -6.59
N GLY A 241 -4.49 26.92 -6.97
CA GLY A 241 -5.39 25.90 -6.41
C GLY A 241 -4.74 24.52 -6.34
N PHE A 242 -4.64 23.99 -5.11
CA PHE A 242 -3.86 22.80 -4.79
C PHE A 242 -4.69 21.84 -3.93
N SER A 243 -4.99 20.66 -4.49
CA SER A 243 -5.69 19.55 -3.81
C SER A 243 -4.73 18.46 -3.33
N GLU A 244 -3.60 18.29 -4.03
CA GLU A 244 -2.58 17.27 -3.74
C GLU A 244 -1.19 17.77 -4.15
N LEU A 245 -0.17 16.97 -3.86
CA LEU A 245 1.23 17.25 -4.15
C LEU A 245 1.85 16.16 -5.03
N PRO A 246 2.89 16.49 -5.81
CA PRO A 246 3.80 15.48 -6.34
C PRO A 246 4.29 14.56 -5.20
N GLN A 247 4.33 13.26 -5.47
CA GLN A 247 4.81 12.27 -4.52
C GLN A 247 6.33 12.38 -4.40
N ARG A 248 6.84 12.22 -3.18
CA ARG A 248 8.29 12.14 -2.94
C ARG A 248 8.76 10.72 -3.25
N TYR A 249 9.86 10.61 -3.99
CA TYR A 249 10.51 9.34 -4.28
C TYR A 249 11.92 9.32 -3.67
N VAL A 250 12.32 8.17 -3.10
CA VAL A 250 13.73 7.95 -2.72
C VAL A 250 14.54 7.56 -3.96
N ALA A 251 15.88 7.49 -3.85
CA ALA A 251 16.78 7.21 -4.97
C ALA A 251 16.44 5.94 -5.79
N THR A 252 15.76 4.95 -5.18
CA THR A 252 15.31 3.75 -5.90
C THR A 252 14.02 3.94 -6.73
N GLY A 253 13.39 5.11 -6.68
CA GLY A 253 12.13 5.40 -7.37
C GLY A 253 10.90 4.85 -6.65
N VAL A 254 11.01 4.44 -5.39
CA VAL A 254 9.87 4.05 -4.54
C VAL A 254 9.43 5.23 -3.68
N ARG A 255 8.14 5.28 -3.33
CA ARG A 255 7.58 6.39 -2.53
C ARG A 255 8.33 6.56 -1.22
N GLY A 256 8.71 7.80 -0.90
CA GLY A 256 9.40 8.19 0.33
C GLY A 256 8.53 9.11 1.19
N ASP A 257 8.98 9.35 2.41
CA ASP A 257 8.33 10.29 3.33
C ASP A 257 8.83 11.72 3.07
N ARG A 258 7.91 12.69 3.17
CA ARG A 258 8.24 14.12 3.31
C ARG A 258 8.43 14.46 4.78
N SER A 259 9.19 15.51 5.08
CA SER A 259 9.26 16.03 6.45
C SER A 259 7.87 16.44 6.95
N VAL A 260 7.63 16.34 8.26
CA VAL A 260 6.41 16.84 8.90
C VAL A 260 6.86 17.68 10.09
N ALA A 261 6.68 19.01 10.09
CA ALA A 261 6.03 19.85 9.08
C ALA A 261 6.90 20.17 7.84
N PHE A 262 6.28 20.76 6.81
CA PHE A 262 6.96 21.45 5.70
C PHE A 262 6.16 22.68 5.26
N LEU A 263 6.78 23.57 4.49
CA LEU A 263 6.15 24.78 3.94
C LEU A 263 5.94 24.62 2.44
N LEU A 264 4.75 24.91 1.94
CA LEU A 264 4.52 25.16 0.52
C LEU A 264 4.51 26.68 0.29
N ARG A 265 5.26 27.13 -0.72
CA ARG A 265 5.26 28.51 -1.19
C ARG A 265 4.90 28.55 -2.68
N ALA A 266 3.80 29.19 -3.03
CA ALA A 266 3.40 29.43 -4.41
C ALA A 266 3.56 30.91 -4.75
N SER A 267 4.22 31.23 -5.86
CA SER A 267 4.51 32.61 -6.26
C SER A 267 4.34 32.83 -7.77
N ALA A 268 3.78 33.98 -8.15
CA ALA A 268 3.59 34.37 -9.55
C ALA A 268 3.45 35.89 -9.70
N LEU A 269 3.72 36.41 -10.90
CA LEU A 269 3.25 37.73 -11.32
C LEU A 269 1.83 37.57 -11.86
N VAL A 270 0.87 38.28 -11.27
CA VAL A 270 -0.54 38.16 -11.62
C VAL A 270 -1.08 39.53 -11.99
N ARG A 271 -1.68 39.65 -13.18
CA ARG A 271 -2.40 40.87 -13.57
C ARG A 271 -3.74 40.94 -12.84
N LEU A 272 -3.85 41.82 -11.84
CA LEU A 272 -5.08 41.96 -11.07
C LEU A 272 -6.05 42.93 -11.76
N PRO A 273 -7.35 42.60 -11.91
CA PRO A 273 -8.29 43.48 -12.60
C PRO A 273 -8.36 44.87 -11.96
N LYS A 274 -8.51 45.90 -12.79
CA LYS A 274 -8.66 47.27 -12.29
C LYS A 274 -9.95 47.41 -11.46
N GLY A 275 -9.85 48.03 -10.29
CA GLY A 275 -10.96 48.24 -9.35
C GLY A 275 -10.87 47.35 -8.10
N THR A 276 -11.90 47.38 -7.26
CA THR A 276 -11.95 46.55 -6.06
C THR A 276 -12.17 45.09 -6.44
N ASN A 277 -11.26 44.22 -6.02
CA ASN A 277 -11.39 42.78 -6.12
C ASN A 277 -11.54 42.18 -4.73
N ARG A 278 -12.45 41.23 -4.58
CA ARG A 278 -12.58 40.41 -3.37
C ARG A 278 -11.68 39.19 -3.51
N LEU A 279 -11.01 38.84 -2.43
CA LEU A 279 -10.07 37.73 -2.35
C LEU A 279 -10.53 36.72 -1.30
N LEU A 280 -10.29 35.44 -1.60
CA LEU A 280 -10.46 34.33 -0.69
C LEU A 280 -9.12 33.60 -0.56
N LEU A 281 -8.71 33.35 0.67
CA LEU A 281 -7.64 32.44 1.03
C LEU A 281 -8.24 31.24 1.77
N ARG A 282 -7.97 30.03 1.31
CA ARG A 282 -8.39 28.78 1.96
C ARG A 282 -7.19 27.84 2.10
N GLY A 283 -7.16 27.06 3.18
CA GLY A 283 -6.21 25.96 3.32
C GLY A 283 -6.41 25.18 4.63
N ARG A 284 -5.96 23.93 4.66
CA ARG A 284 -5.96 23.11 5.88
C ARG A 284 -4.86 23.56 6.85
N GLY A 285 -3.69 23.92 6.32
CA GLY A 285 -2.60 24.52 7.06
C GLY A 285 -2.82 25.99 7.42
N ALA A 286 -1.97 26.52 8.30
CA ALA A 286 -1.85 27.97 8.45
C ALA A 286 -1.32 28.55 7.15
N SER A 287 -2.00 29.55 6.60
CA SER A 287 -1.69 30.09 5.27
C SER A 287 -1.57 31.61 5.32
N ARG A 288 -0.67 32.19 4.53
CA ARG A 288 -0.48 33.65 4.37
C ARG A 288 -0.48 34.01 2.90
N LEU A 289 -1.22 35.04 2.54
CA LEU A 289 -1.24 35.63 1.20
C LEU A 289 -0.59 37.00 1.27
N PHE A 290 0.39 37.23 0.40
CA PHE A 290 1.06 38.50 0.21
C PHE A 290 0.82 39.00 -1.21
N ILE A 291 0.64 40.32 -1.35
CA ILE A 291 0.64 41.02 -2.63
C ILE A 291 1.66 42.15 -2.52
N ASP A 292 2.66 42.14 -3.41
CA ASP A 292 3.81 43.07 -3.41
C ASP A 292 4.52 43.16 -2.04
N GLY A 293 4.67 42.01 -1.37
CA GLY A 293 5.32 41.89 -0.07
C GLY A 293 4.47 42.34 1.12
N GLN A 294 3.26 42.87 0.89
CA GLN A 294 2.33 43.23 1.96
C GLN A 294 1.41 42.06 2.30
N PRO A 295 1.23 41.71 3.59
CA PRO A 295 0.29 40.67 3.99
C PRO A 295 -1.14 41.13 3.74
N VAL A 296 -1.91 40.35 2.97
CA VAL A 296 -3.30 40.66 2.58
C VAL A 296 -4.29 39.78 3.34
N LEU A 297 -4.04 38.47 3.41
CA LEU A 297 -4.89 37.50 4.12
C LEU A 297 -4.04 36.50 4.89
N GLN A 298 -4.57 36.01 6.01
CA GLN A 298 -3.94 34.93 6.77
C GLN A 298 -4.99 34.03 7.42
N THR A 299 -4.75 32.72 7.39
CA THR A 299 -5.49 31.72 8.17
C THR A 299 -4.68 31.30 9.40
N PRO A 300 -5.33 31.00 10.54
CA PRO A 300 -4.62 30.62 11.76
C PRO A 300 -4.08 29.18 11.68
N PHE A 301 -3.12 28.85 12.55
CA PHE A 301 -2.71 27.46 12.76
C PHE A 301 -3.85 26.59 13.27
N PRO A 302 -3.83 25.28 12.96
CA PRO A 302 -4.81 24.36 13.51
C PRO A 302 -4.84 24.35 15.03
N THR A 303 -5.95 24.81 15.60
CA THR A 303 -6.21 24.79 17.04
C THR A 303 -6.99 23.54 17.43
N ARG A 304 -7.02 23.22 18.74
CA ARG A 304 -7.84 22.12 19.25
C ARG A 304 -9.31 22.41 18.99
N GLY A 305 -9.90 21.71 18.02
CA GLY A 305 -11.33 21.78 17.74
C GLY A 305 -12.16 21.34 18.95
N LYS A 306 -13.40 21.85 19.03
CA LYS A 306 -14.44 21.43 20.00
C LYS A 306 -14.96 20.00 19.69
N GLY A 307 -14.13 19.03 19.32
CA GLY A 307 -14.59 17.67 18.96
C GLY A 307 -15.47 17.60 17.70
N GLY A 308 -15.25 18.47 16.71
CA GLY A 308 -15.94 18.43 15.42
C GLY A 308 -17.47 18.56 15.42
N PHE A 309 -18.13 18.86 16.55
CA PHE A 309 -19.58 19.05 16.61
C PHE A 309 -20.07 20.17 15.66
N ALA A 310 -19.22 21.18 15.43
CA ALA A 310 -19.48 22.26 14.47
C ALA A 310 -19.70 21.75 13.02
N LEU A 311 -19.18 20.57 12.66
CA LEU A 311 -19.44 19.92 11.36
C LEU A 311 -20.89 19.42 11.21
N LEU A 312 -21.67 19.40 12.30
CA LEU A 312 -23.08 18.98 12.32
C LEU A 312 -24.02 20.14 12.66
N THR A 313 -23.66 20.99 13.63
CA THR A 313 -24.60 21.96 14.24
C THR A 313 -24.31 23.43 13.93
N GLU A 314 -23.05 23.81 13.69
CA GLU A 314 -22.64 25.22 13.50
C GLU A 314 -22.49 25.58 12.00
N GLN A 315 -23.29 24.95 11.13
CA GLN A 315 -23.18 25.12 9.67
C GLN A 315 -23.43 26.55 9.20
N SER A 316 -24.22 27.35 9.90
CA SER A 316 -24.52 28.75 9.53
C SER A 316 -23.30 29.68 9.58
N GLN A 317 -22.23 29.30 10.28
CA GLN A 317 -21.01 30.11 10.39
C GLN A 317 -20.04 29.92 9.22
N TYR A 318 -20.30 28.95 8.34
CA TYR A 318 -19.45 28.70 7.16
C TYR A 318 -19.58 29.85 6.17
N LEU A 319 -18.50 30.10 5.45
CA LEU A 319 -18.41 31.19 4.50
C LEU A 319 -19.31 30.93 3.29
N ASP A 320 -20.07 31.95 2.89
CA ASP A 320 -20.98 31.89 1.76
C ASP A 320 -20.91 33.19 0.96
N LEU A 321 -20.32 33.12 -0.23
CA LEU A 321 -19.95 34.28 -1.04
C LEU A 321 -20.74 34.38 -2.35
N GLY A 322 -21.78 33.57 -2.53
CA GLY A 322 -22.59 33.61 -3.74
C GLY A 322 -23.37 32.31 -4.00
N PRO A 323 -24.31 32.34 -4.96
CA PRO A 323 -25.21 31.23 -5.27
C PRO A 323 -24.49 29.93 -5.65
N ASP A 324 -23.39 30.02 -6.40
CA ASP A 324 -22.65 28.85 -6.91
C ASP A 324 -21.32 28.62 -6.18
N PHE A 325 -21.09 29.30 -5.06
CA PHE A 325 -19.82 29.24 -4.34
C PHE A 325 -19.58 27.85 -3.72
N ARG A 326 -18.36 27.35 -3.78
CA ARG A 326 -17.99 26.08 -3.16
C ARG A 326 -17.75 26.21 -1.65
N PHE A 327 -18.45 25.42 -0.84
CA PHE A 327 -18.19 25.36 0.61
C PHE A 327 -16.88 24.64 0.94
N ALA A 328 -16.25 25.03 2.05
CA ALA A 328 -15.00 24.42 2.48
C ALA A 328 -15.21 22.97 2.97
N PRO A 329 -14.37 22.00 2.55
CA PRO A 329 -14.38 20.68 3.16
C PRO A 329 -13.87 20.72 4.61
N PRO A 330 -14.14 19.70 5.44
CA PRO A 330 -13.68 19.63 6.83
C PRO A 330 -12.17 19.88 6.99
N GLY A 331 -11.80 20.54 8.10
CA GLY A 331 -10.41 20.85 8.46
C GLY A 331 -9.81 22.08 7.77
N ASN A 332 -10.48 22.65 6.76
CA ASN A 332 -10.01 23.85 6.07
C ASN A 332 -10.38 25.13 6.84
N ARG A 333 -9.55 26.16 6.70
CA ARG A 333 -9.73 27.50 7.27
C ARG A 333 -9.80 28.51 6.15
N GLU A 334 -10.55 29.57 6.37
CA GLU A 334 -10.85 30.57 5.35
C GLU A 334 -10.58 31.97 5.89
N ALA A 335 -10.08 32.85 5.01
CA ALA A 335 -9.98 34.28 5.22
C ALA A 335 -10.44 35.00 3.96
N THR A 336 -11.14 36.12 4.12
CA THR A 336 -11.59 36.97 3.00
C THR A 336 -11.15 38.40 3.20
N GLY A 337 -11.01 39.13 2.09
CA GLY A 337 -10.66 40.53 2.11
C GLY A 337 -10.79 41.15 0.73
N THR A 338 -10.30 42.36 0.57
CA THR A 338 -10.33 43.08 -0.69
C THR A 338 -8.94 43.59 -1.07
N PHE A 339 -8.71 43.77 -2.37
CA PHE A 339 -7.52 44.39 -2.93
C PHE A 339 -7.94 45.27 -4.11
N VAL A 340 -7.46 46.51 -4.16
CA VAL A 340 -7.74 47.43 -5.27
C VAL A 340 -6.67 47.22 -6.33
N GLY A 341 -7.03 46.57 -7.44
CA GLY A 341 -6.14 46.38 -8.57
C GLY A 341 -6.09 47.62 -9.45
N ASP A 342 -4.94 47.86 -10.07
CA ASP A 342 -4.72 48.95 -11.03
C ASP A 342 -4.78 48.48 -12.49
N GLY A 343 -4.81 47.16 -12.73
CA GLY A 343 -4.75 46.54 -14.05
C GLY A 343 -3.36 46.05 -14.44
N GLU A 344 -2.35 46.22 -13.58
CA GLU A 344 -0.96 45.84 -13.81
C GLU A 344 -0.61 44.50 -13.11
N GLU A 345 0.62 44.04 -13.33
CA GLU A 345 1.15 42.82 -12.70
C GLU A 345 1.61 43.07 -11.27
N HIS A 346 1.08 42.28 -10.35
CA HIS A 346 1.46 42.26 -8.95
C HIS A 346 2.15 40.95 -8.59
N LEU A 347 3.13 41.01 -7.69
CA LEU A 347 3.74 39.80 -7.13
C LEU A 347 2.79 39.21 -6.09
N VAL A 348 2.23 38.03 -6.39
CA VAL A 348 1.36 37.29 -5.47
C VAL A 348 2.15 36.13 -4.88
N VAL A 349 2.16 36.01 -3.54
CA VAL A 349 2.81 34.91 -2.83
C VAL A 349 1.86 34.29 -1.82
N LEU A 350 1.62 32.99 -1.96
CA LEU A 350 0.93 32.16 -0.98
C LEU A 350 1.96 31.30 -0.25
N GLU A 351 1.95 31.34 1.08
CA GLU A 351 2.68 30.39 1.92
C GLU A 351 1.70 29.58 2.76
N THR A 352 1.90 28.26 2.87
CA THR A 352 1.12 27.40 3.79
C THR A 352 2.01 26.40 4.51
N VAL A 353 1.85 26.28 5.83
CA VAL A 353 2.52 25.24 6.63
C VAL A 353 1.65 23.98 6.62
N VAL A 354 2.20 22.89 6.11
CA VAL A 354 1.51 21.62 5.93
C VAL A 354 1.90 20.63 7.04
N GLY A 355 0.89 20.05 7.70
CA GLY A 355 1.08 19.18 8.86
C GLY A 355 1.51 19.92 10.12
N GLY A 356 2.50 19.36 10.84
CA GLY A 356 3.03 19.93 12.08
C GLY A 356 2.23 19.57 13.33
N GLY A 357 2.51 20.25 14.44
CA GLY A 357 1.94 20.02 15.77
C GLY A 357 2.96 19.63 16.85
N THR A 358 2.50 19.44 18.08
CA THR A 358 3.38 19.09 19.22
C THR A 358 3.69 17.58 19.24
N GLN A 359 4.63 17.14 20.08
CA GLN A 359 4.93 15.70 20.24
C GLN A 359 3.70 14.89 20.67
N ALA A 360 2.76 15.51 21.39
CA ALA A 360 1.49 14.88 21.77
C ALA A 360 0.43 14.90 20.64
N ARG A 361 0.62 15.69 19.58
CA ARG A 361 -0.37 15.90 18.52
C ARG A 361 0.28 16.34 17.21
N ARG A 362 0.54 15.39 16.31
CA ARG A 362 0.97 15.67 14.94
C ARG A 362 -0.21 15.58 13.99
N TYR A 363 -0.45 16.60 13.17
CA TYR A 363 -1.46 16.62 12.12
C TYR A 363 -0.95 15.90 10.87
N ARG A 364 -1.86 15.33 10.08
CA ARG A 364 -1.48 14.69 8.81
C ARG A 364 -0.96 15.74 7.82
N PRO A 365 0.10 15.43 7.05
CA PRO A 365 0.71 16.37 6.10
C PRO A 365 -0.11 16.48 4.80
N GLU A 366 -1.31 17.04 4.90
CA GLU A 366 -2.27 17.19 3.79
C GLU A 366 -2.61 18.65 3.51
N LEU A 367 -2.75 19.00 2.22
CA LEU A 367 -3.14 20.35 1.81
C LEU A 367 -4.62 20.67 2.07
N GLY A 368 -5.48 19.65 2.05
CA GLY A 368 -6.92 19.86 1.91
C GLY A 368 -7.21 20.65 0.62
N GLU A 369 -8.03 21.69 0.73
CA GLU A 369 -8.33 22.59 -0.38
C GLU A 369 -7.58 23.90 -0.18
N THR A 370 -6.31 23.92 -0.60
CA THR A 370 -5.47 25.12 -0.48
C THR A 370 -5.62 25.95 -1.74
N VAL A 371 -6.27 27.12 -1.64
CA VAL A 371 -6.56 27.97 -2.80
C VAL A 371 -6.45 29.46 -2.50
N VAL A 372 -6.18 30.24 -3.55
CA VAL A 372 -6.47 31.67 -3.63
C VAL A 372 -7.49 31.87 -4.75
N ALA A 373 -8.64 32.45 -4.42
CA ALA A 373 -9.69 32.77 -5.38
C ALA A 373 -10.01 34.27 -5.38
N ILE A 374 -10.47 34.75 -6.53
CA ILE A 374 -10.75 36.17 -6.78
C ILE A 374 -12.16 36.34 -7.35
N SER A 375 -12.78 37.48 -7.04
CA SER A 375 -14.04 37.90 -7.62
C SER A 375 -14.12 39.43 -7.66
N PRO A 376 -14.40 40.05 -8.83
CA PRO A 376 -14.64 41.50 -8.90
C PRO A 376 -15.75 41.94 -7.94
N GLU A 377 -15.64 43.14 -7.38
CA GLU A 377 -16.72 43.72 -6.58
C GLU A 377 -18.04 43.80 -7.39
N GLY A 378 -19.15 43.42 -6.75
CA GLY A 378 -20.47 43.34 -7.40
C GLY A 378 -20.73 42.06 -8.21
N SER A 379 -19.71 41.25 -8.51
CA SER A 379 -19.90 39.93 -9.11
C SER A 379 -20.36 38.90 -8.07
N THR A 380 -20.97 37.80 -8.49
CA THR A 380 -21.18 36.60 -7.66
C THR A 380 -20.30 35.43 -8.08
N ALA A 381 -19.63 35.55 -9.23
CA ALA A 381 -18.75 34.52 -9.77
C ALA A 381 -17.36 34.60 -9.12
N TRP A 382 -16.86 33.44 -8.66
CA TRP A 382 -15.53 33.27 -8.11
C TRP A 382 -14.71 32.38 -9.04
N SER A 383 -13.43 32.69 -9.18
CA SER A 383 -12.48 31.87 -9.94
C SER A 383 -11.18 31.70 -9.16
N LEU A 384 -10.49 30.57 -9.37
CA LEU A 384 -9.12 30.43 -8.88
C LEU A 384 -8.23 31.51 -9.49
N LEU A 385 -7.35 32.10 -8.69
CA LEU A 385 -6.44 33.14 -9.16
C LEU A 385 -5.42 32.54 -10.14
N SER A 386 -5.24 33.19 -11.29
CA SER A 386 -4.39 32.72 -12.38
C SER A 386 -3.44 33.83 -12.82
N PRO A 387 -2.12 33.58 -12.97
CA PRO A 387 -1.20 34.49 -13.64
C PRO A 387 -1.36 34.53 -15.17
N GLY A 388 -2.04 33.54 -15.77
CA GLY A 388 -2.28 33.45 -17.22
C GLY A 388 -3.77 33.46 -17.58
N ASN A 389 -4.10 33.03 -18.80
CA ASN A 389 -5.48 33.05 -19.32
C ASN A 389 -6.38 31.90 -18.83
N ARG A 390 -5.86 30.96 -18.03
CA ARG A 390 -6.62 29.83 -17.50
C ARG A 390 -7.72 30.32 -16.56
N GLN A 391 -8.96 29.94 -16.83
CA GLN A 391 -10.13 30.25 -16.00
C GLN A 391 -10.67 28.98 -15.37
N VAL A 392 -10.67 28.92 -14.03
CA VAL A 392 -11.26 27.82 -13.28
C VAL A 392 -12.33 28.38 -12.36
N PRO A 393 -13.62 28.23 -12.70
CA PRO A 393 -14.72 28.62 -11.82
C PRO A 393 -14.62 27.88 -10.48
N TYR A 394 -14.71 28.63 -9.38
CA TYR A 394 -14.63 28.07 -8.03
C TYR A 394 -16.02 27.70 -7.50
N THR A 395 -16.62 26.74 -8.20
CA THR A 395 -17.89 26.08 -7.89
C THR A 395 -17.64 24.61 -7.59
N ASP A 396 -18.62 23.86 -7.09
CA ASP A 396 -18.44 22.41 -6.83
C ASP A 396 -18.10 21.64 -8.13
N ALA A 397 -18.79 21.94 -9.23
CA ALA A 397 -18.54 21.33 -10.53
C ALA A 397 -17.18 21.75 -11.13
N GLY A 398 -16.84 23.03 -11.02
CA GLY A 398 -15.56 23.58 -11.51
C GLY A 398 -14.37 22.99 -10.76
N TRP A 399 -14.44 22.91 -9.43
CA TRP A 399 -13.40 22.28 -8.61
C TRP A 399 -13.27 20.78 -8.87
N THR A 400 -14.39 20.05 -8.97
CA THR A 400 -14.36 18.60 -9.23
C THR A 400 -13.66 18.29 -10.56
N THR A 401 -14.01 19.05 -11.61
CA THR A 401 -13.38 18.91 -12.93
C THR A 401 -11.88 19.24 -12.87
N TYR A 402 -11.54 20.37 -12.24
CA TYR A 402 -10.15 20.80 -12.09
C TYR A 402 -9.31 19.81 -11.28
N ALA A 403 -9.80 19.34 -10.12
CA ALA A 403 -9.09 18.40 -9.27
C ALA A 403 -8.85 17.05 -10.00
N ALA A 404 -9.82 16.56 -10.77
CA ALA A 404 -9.64 15.35 -11.57
C ALA A 404 -8.57 15.51 -12.66
N GLU A 405 -8.55 16.66 -13.35
CA GLU A 405 -7.50 17.03 -14.31
C GLU A 405 -6.12 17.08 -13.64
N ARG A 406 -6.02 17.75 -12.48
CA ARG A 406 -4.75 17.85 -11.73
C ARG A 406 -4.26 16.49 -11.23
N SER A 407 -5.15 15.61 -10.76
CA SER A 407 -4.79 14.23 -10.41
C SER A 407 -4.21 13.45 -11.59
N ALA A 408 -4.77 13.61 -12.78
CA ALA A 408 -4.21 12.99 -13.99
C ALA A 408 -2.83 13.58 -14.33
N HIS A 409 -2.66 14.89 -14.20
CA HIS A 409 -1.36 15.55 -14.39
C HIS A 409 -0.31 15.05 -13.40
N PHE A 410 -0.60 15.01 -12.10
CA PHE A 410 0.35 14.49 -11.12
C PHE A 410 0.61 13.00 -11.28
N ALA A 411 -0.35 12.22 -11.76
CA ALA A 411 -0.09 10.82 -12.12
C ALA A 411 1.01 10.70 -13.20
N GLN A 412 1.12 11.66 -14.11
CA GLN A 412 2.19 11.73 -15.12
C GLN A 412 3.51 12.24 -14.53
N VAL A 413 3.49 13.36 -13.80
CA VAL A 413 4.68 13.92 -13.11
C VAL A 413 5.33 12.88 -12.21
N ASN A 414 4.51 12.15 -11.44
CA ASN A 414 4.99 11.10 -10.56
C ASN A 414 5.62 9.93 -11.33
N ALA A 415 5.09 9.57 -12.51
CA ALA A 415 5.69 8.52 -13.34
C ALA A 415 7.06 8.92 -13.88
N GLU A 416 7.21 10.19 -14.31
CA GLU A 416 8.46 10.76 -14.77
C GLU A 416 9.50 10.83 -13.64
N ALA A 417 9.10 11.30 -12.45
CA ALA A 417 9.97 11.34 -11.28
C ALA A 417 10.47 9.93 -10.87
N ARG A 418 9.58 8.94 -10.85
CA ARG A 418 9.98 7.54 -10.60
C ARG A 418 10.95 7.03 -11.65
N ALA A 419 10.69 7.30 -12.93
CA ALA A 419 11.55 6.88 -14.02
C ALA A 419 12.94 7.51 -13.91
N ALA A 420 13.02 8.80 -13.57
CA ALA A 420 14.29 9.51 -13.34
C ALA A 420 15.08 8.91 -12.18
N CYS A 421 14.48 8.70 -11.01
CA CYS A 421 15.14 8.06 -9.88
C CYS A 421 15.64 6.65 -10.24
N ARG A 422 14.85 5.85 -10.97
CA ARG A 422 15.27 4.50 -11.40
C ARG A 422 16.49 4.52 -12.32
N GLN A 423 16.71 5.57 -13.11
CA GLN A 423 17.90 5.68 -13.95
C GLN A 423 19.19 5.79 -13.11
N GLU A 424 19.14 6.35 -11.89
CA GLU A 424 20.28 6.38 -10.96
C GLU A 424 20.73 4.96 -10.57
N GLY A 425 19.79 4.02 -10.46
CA GLY A 425 20.05 2.60 -10.18
C GLY A 425 20.43 1.76 -11.42
N SER A 426 20.54 2.36 -12.61
CA SER A 426 20.71 1.64 -13.88
C SER A 426 21.98 0.76 -13.92
N ALA A 427 23.07 1.19 -13.29
CA ALA A 427 24.31 0.42 -13.25
C ALA A 427 24.15 -0.92 -12.50
N TYR A 428 23.45 -0.90 -11.36
CA TYR A 428 23.14 -2.11 -10.58
C TYR A 428 22.33 -3.10 -11.43
N TRP A 429 21.26 -2.61 -12.08
CA TRP A 429 20.40 -3.47 -12.90
C TRP A 429 21.09 -3.95 -14.18
N SER A 430 21.92 -3.11 -14.82
CA SER A 430 22.71 -3.50 -15.99
C SER A 430 23.63 -4.69 -15.68
N THR A 431 24.28 -4.70 -14.52
CA THR A 431 25.09 -5.84 -14.06
C THR A 431 24.25 -7.11 -13.93
N ARG A 432 23.06 -7.00 -13.33
CA ARG A 432 22.14 -8.15 -13.20
C ARG A 432 21.64 -8.65 -14.55
N ARG A 433 21.36 -7.75 -15.51
CA ARG A 433 20.98 -8.13 -16.88
C ARG A 433 22.10 -8.86 -17.61
N LYS A 434 23.34 -8.40 -17.48
CA LYS A 434 24.51 -9.08 -18.05
C LYS A 434 24.68 -10.48 -17.47
N ALA A 435 24.53 -10.63 -16.16
CA ALA A 435 24.60 -11.94 -15.50
C ALA A 435 23.47 -12.88 -15.97
N ALA A 436 22.25 -12.37 -16.14
CA ALA A 436 21.14 -13.15 -16.70
C ALA A 436 21.42 -13.61 -18.15
N ALA A 437 21.95 -12.72 -18.99
CA ALA A 437 22.34 -13.07 -20.36
C ALA A 437 23.48 -14.12 -20.40
N GLN A 438 24.47 -13.99 -19.53
CA GLN A 438 25.56 -14.96 -19.38
C GLN A 438 25.03 -16.32 -18.93
N TRP A 439 24.14 -16.35 -17.95
CA TRP A 439 23.52 -17.59 -17.47
C TRP A 439 22.71 -18.28 -18.57
N LEU A 440 21.91 -17.52 -19.35
CA LEU A 440 21.17 -18.05 -20.49
C LEU A 440 22.11 -18.68 -21.53
N ALA A 441 23.24 -18.03 -21.83
CA ALA A 441 24.23 -18.53 -22.78
C ALA A 441 25.03 -19.74 -22.26
N SER A 442 25.23 -19.85 -20.94
CA SER A 442 26.00 -20.95 -20.32
C SER A 442 25.16 -22.17 -19.98
N THR A 443 23.83 -22.10 -20.12
CA THR A 443 22.92 -23.20 -19.80
C THR A 443 22.25 -23.75 -21.06
N PRO A 444 22.03 -25.07 -21.18
CA PRO A 444 21.37 -25.65 -22.34
C PRO A 444 20.01 -25.00 -22.63
N GLU A 445 19.71 -24.80 -23.91
CA GLU A 445 18.37 -24.39 -24.34
C GLU A 445 17.37 -25.54 -24.18
N VAL A 446 16.09 -25.18 -23.99
CA VAL A 446 14.98 -26.13 -24.03
C VAL A 446 14.46 -26.15 -25.47
N PRO A 447 14.63 -27.24 -26.23
CA PRO A 447 14.18 -27.29 -27.62
C PRO A 447 12.66 -27.22 -27.69
N ILE A 448 12.15 -26.48 -28.67
CA ILE A 448 10.72 -26.47 -28.99
C ILE A 448 10.42 -27.78 -29.74
N PRO A 449 9.47 -28.61 -29.29
CA PRO A 449 9.17 -29.88 -29.95
C PRO A 449 8.58 -29.66 -31.35
N GLU A 450 8.77 -30.65 -32.23
CA GLU A 450 8.09 -30.68 -33.51
C GLU A 450 6.57 -30.77 -33.29
N LEU A 451 5.80 -30.08 -34.13
CA LEU A 451 4.35 -30.08 -34.05
C LEU A 451 3.80 -31.44 -34.51
N PRO A 452 3.11 -32.21 -33.65
CA PRO A 452 2.51 -33.47 -34.07
C PRO A 452 1.46 -33.27 -35.17
N SER A 453 1.34 -34.24 -36.08
CA SER A 453 0.41 -34.18 -37.21
C SER A 453 -1.03 -33.96 -36.75
N GLY A 454 -1.72 -32.98 -37.35
CA GLY A 454 -3.13 -32.67 -37.08
C GLY A 454 -3.38 -31.65 -35.97
N PHE A 455 -2.34 -31.15 -35.31
CA PHE A 455 -2.45 -30.07 -34.31
C PHE A 455 -2.21 -28.70 -34.94
N PRO A 456 -3.00 -27.67 -34.61
CA PRO A 456 -2.72 -26.29 -35.04
C PRO A 456 -1.82 -25.58 -34.02
N ALA A 457 -0.98 -24.66 -34.49
CA ALA A 457 -0.11 -23.84 -33.65
C ALA A 457 -0.02 -22.40 -34.14
N ASN A 458 0.10 -21.45 -33.22
CA ASN A 458 0.45 -20.05 -33.51
C ASN A 458 1.82 -19.69 -32.93
N ASN A 459 2.20 -20.29 -31.80
CA ASN A 459 3.53 -20.09 -31.22
C ASN A 459 4.05 -21.34 -30.50
N ALA A 460 5.25 -21.24 -29.91
CA ALA A 460 5.93 -22.34 -29.24
C ALA A 460 5.11 -23.03 -28.13
N ILE A 461 4.22 -22.31 -27.43
CA ILE A 461 3.36 -22.91 -26.39
C ILE A 461 2.49 -24.00 -26.99
N ASP A 462 1.92 -23.75 -28.17
CA ASP A 462 1.05 -24.71 -28.85
C ASP A 462 1.82 -25.98 -29.25
N HIS A 463 3.11 -25.88 -29.57
CA HIS A 463 3.96 -27.04 -29.86
C HIS A 463 4.16 -27.92 -28.61
N PHE A 464 4.52 -27.31 -27.48
CA PHE A 464 4.69 -28.05 -26.22
C PHE A 464 3.39 -28.72 -25.76
N LEU A 465 2.26 -28.01 -25.85
CA LEU A 465 0.97 -28.58 -25.49
C LEU A 465 0.57 -29.71 -26.44
N ALA A 466 0.74 -29.52 -27.77
CA ALA A 466 0.41 -30.55 -28.74
C ALA A 466 1.24 -31.83 -28.57
N ALA A 467 2.55 -31.68 -28.37
CA ALA A 467 3.45 -32.81 -28.07
C ALA A 467 2.96 -33.57 -26.83
N ARG A 468 2.69 -32.84 -25.74
CA ARG A 468 2.23 -33.46 -24.49
C ARG A 468 0.85 -34.13 -24.63
N ILE A 469 -0.06 -33.55 -25.39
CA ILE A 469 -1.37 -34.16 -25.68
C ILE A 469 -1.18 -35.47 -26.47
N ALA A 470 -0.29 -35.48 -27.47
CA ALA A 470 -0.02 -36.67 -28.26
C ALA A 470 0.58 -37.81 -27.39
N ASP A 471 1.53 -37.48 -26.51
CA ASP A 471 2.14 -38.44 -25.58
C ASP A 471 1.09 -39.06 -24.64
N ILE A 472 0.27 -38.22 -23.98
CA ILE A 472 -0.76 -38.71 -23.07
C ILE A 472 -1.86 -39.48 -23.81
N ALA A 473 -2.21 -39.08 -25.04
CA ALA A 473 -3.17 -39.84 -25.86
C ALA A 473 -2.66 -41.24 -26.19
N GLN A 474 -1.36 -41.39 -26.47
CA GLN A 474 -0.72 -42.68 -26.67
C GLN A 474 -0.78 -43.53 -25.41
N ASP A 475 -0.43 -42.96 -24.25
CA ASP A 475 -0.47 -43.66 -22.95
C ASP A 475 -1.89 -44.13 -22.58
N HIS A 476 -2.91 -43.28 -22.79
CA HIS A 476 -4.31 -43.63 -22.52
C HIS A 476 -4.83 -44.72 -23.45
N SER A 477 -4.39 -44.76 -24.71
CA SER A 477 -4.79 -45.80 -25.67
C SER A 477 -4.27 -47.20 -25.31
N ALA A 478 -3.23 -47.28 -24.46
CA ALA A 478 -2.64 -48.53 -24.01
C ALA A 478 -3.41 -49.20 -22.86
N THR A 479 -4.36 -48.52 -22.21
CA THR A 479 -5.17 -49.07 -21.11
C THR A 479 -6.30 -49.97 -21.65
N PRO A 480 -6.44 -51.23 -21.18
CA PRO A 480 -7.52 -52.13 -21.59
C PRO A 480 -8.90 -51.57 -21.23
N LYS A 481 -9.86 -51.56 -22.19
CA LYS A 481 -11.21 -50.99 -22.00
C LYS A 481 -12.03 -51.62 -20.85
N ASP A 482 -11.77 -52.87 -20.50
CA ASP A 482 -12.45 -53.63 -19.44
C ASP A 482 -11.54 -53.92 -18.22
N GLY A 483 -10.39 -53.25 -18.13
CA GLY A 483 -9.38 -53.41 -17.08
C GLY A 483 -9.60 -52.53 -15.84
N VAL A 484 -8.69 -52.65 -14.88
CA VAL A 484 -8.63 -51.78 -13.69
C VAL A 484 -8.04 -50.43 -14.07
N ASP A 485 -8.78 -49.35 -13.82
CA ASP A 485 -8.34 -47.98 -14.10
C ASP A 485 -7.65 -47.39 -12.89
N PHE A 486 -6.44 -46.84 -13.07
CA PHE A 486 -5.67 -46.33 -11.95
C PHE A 486 -6.40 -45.21 -11.19
N TYR A 487 -6.95 -44.21 -11.89
CA TYR A 487 -7.54 -43.04 -11.24
C TYR A 487 -8.92 -43.32 -10.62
N ARG A 488 -9.68 -44.27 -11.17
CA ARG A 488 -10.98 -44.70 -10.66
C ARG A 488 -10.85 -45.71 -9.52
N ASP A 489 -9.98 -46.71 -9.67
CA ASP A 489 -9.99 -47.90 -8.83
C ASP A 489 -8.80 -48.00 -7.87
N VAL A 490 -7.61 -47.50 -8.26
CA VAL A 490 -6.36 -47.70 -7.50
C VAL A 490 -5.99 -46.48 -6.65
N GLN A 491 -6.02 -45.28 -7.23
CA GLN A 491 -5.67 -44.03 -6.55
C GLN A 491 -6.49 -43.84 -5.25
N PRO A 492 -7.82 -44.07 -5.20
CA PRO A 492 -8.58 -43.91 -3.96
C PRO A 492 -8.09 -44.83 -2.83
N ILE A 493 -7.59 -46.03 -3.16
CA ILE A 493 -7.01 -46.96 -2.19
C ILE A 493 -5.69 -46.37 -1.66
N LEU A 494 -4.82 -45.90 -2.55
CA LEU A 494 -3.53 -45.33 -2.15
C LEU A 494 -3.69 -44.04 -1.33
N GLU A 495 -4.66 -43.18 -1.67
CA GLU A 495 -4.98 -41.96 -0.92
C GLU A 495 -5.46 -42.30 0.50
N ALA A 496 -6.37 -43.25 0.62
CA ALA A 496 -6.96 -43.63 1.89
C ALA A 496 -5.97 -44.36 2.81
N LYS A 497 -5.07 -45.16 2.25
CA LYS A 497 -4.25 -46.13 3.02
C LYS A 497 -2.75 -45.80 3.03
N CYS A 498 -2.20 -45.24 1.96
CA CYS A 498 -0.75 -45.18 1.73
C CYS A 498 -0.17 -43.75 1.78
N TYR A 499 -0.89 -42.75 1.26
CA TYR A 499 -0.34 -41.40 1.05
C TYR A 499 0.02 -40.67 2.34
N GLY A 500 -0.60 -41.02 3.47
CA GLY A 500 -0.22 -40.47 4.78
C GLY A 500 1.27 -40.63 5.14
N CYS A 501 1.96 -41.63 4.56
CA CYS A 501 3.39 -41.87 4.77
C CYS A 501 4.22 -41.88 3.47
N HIS A 502 3.60 -42.01 2.30
CA HIS A 502 4.27 -42.25 1.01
C HIS A 502 3.96 -41.20 -0.07
N GLN A 503 3.61 -39.98 0.34
CA GLN A 503 3.39 -38.82 -0.53
C GLN A 503 4.28 -37.62 -0.13
N GLY A 504 4.68 -36.79 -1.10
CA GLY A 504 5.33 -35.50 -0.85
C GLY A 504 6.79 -35.58 -0.39
N GLY A 505 7.28 -34.53 0.28
CA GLY A 505 8.71 -34.37 0.59
C GLY A 505 9.26 -35.22 1.76
N LYS A 506 8.40 -35.65 2.70
CA LYS A 506 8.81 -36.35 3.93
C LYS A 506 8.32 -37.80 3.98
N VAL A 507 8.63 -38.59 2.95
CA VAL A 507 8.19 -39.99 2.86
C VAL A 507 8.99 -40.96 3.72
N LYS A 508 8.34 -42.06 4.13
CA LYS A 508 8.98 -43.15 4.89
C LYS A 508 9.77 -44.09 3.97
N SER A 509 10.96 -44.47 4.43
CA SER A 509 11.88 -45.39 3.75
C SER A 509 12.19 -44.99 2.30
N GLY A 510 12.16 -43.69 2.00
CA GLY A 510 12.34 -43.15 0.64
C GLY A 510 11.25 -43.52 -0.37
N LEU A 511 10.19 -44.26 0.02
CA LEU A 511 9.18 -44.79 -0.90
C LEU A 511 8.08 -43.76 -1.18
N ARG A 512 7.89 -43.43 -2.47
CA ARG A 512 6.80 -42.60 -2.99
C ARG A 512 5.81 -43.47 -3.78
N LEU A 513 4.52 -43.30 -3.50
CA LEU A 513 3.43 -44.03 -4.16
C LEU A 513 2.43 -43.10 -4.88
N ASP A 514 2.76 -41.81 -4.97
CA ASP A 514 1.98 -40.75 -5.60
C ASP A 514 2.48 -40.38 -7.00
N THR A 515 3.56 -41.02 -7.47
CA THR A 515 4.05 -40.91 -8.86
C THR A 515 4.46 -42.29 -9.38
N ARG A 516 4.20 -42.53 -10.67
CA ARG A 516 4.52 -43.80 -11.32
C ARG A 516 6.00 -44.10 -11.28
N GLU A 517 6.83 -43.15 -11.69
CA GLU A 517 8.29 -43.31 -11.77
C GLU A 517 8.88 -43.73 -10.42
N ALA A 518 8.51 -43.03 -9.35
CA ALA A 518 9.04 -43.34 -8.03
C ALA A 518 8.51 -44.67 -7.47
N ALA A 519 7.28 -45.06 -7.79
CA ALA A 519 6.75 -46.37 -7.40
C ALA A 519 7.43 -47.52 -8.15
N LEU A 520 7.83 -47.31 -9.41
CA LEU A 520 8.63 -48.27 -10.18
C LEU A 520 10.08 -48.34 -9.67
N GLN A 521 10.64 -47.23 -9.20
CA GLN A 521 11.97 -47.20 -8.60
C GLN A 521 11.99 -47.88 -7.22
N GLY A 522 10.96 -47.66 -6.41
CA GLY A 522 10.85 -48.20 -5.06
C GLY A 522 11.56 -47.38 -3.98
N GLY A 523 11.53 -47.91 -2.75
CA GLY A 523 12.16 -47.28 -1.58
C GLY A 523 13.55 -47.85 -1.27
N GLU A 524 14.08 -47.47 -0.10
CA GLU A 524 15.42 -47.85 0.37
C GLU A 524 15.58 -49.35 0.67
N SER A 525 14.48 -50.09 0.89
CA SER A 525 14.52 -51.40 1.56
C SER A 525 13.99 -52.57 0.74
N ASP A 526 12.97 -52.35 -0.10
CA ASP A 526 12.15 -53.44 -0.68
C ASP A 526 12.21 -53.52 -2.22
N GLY A 527 13.15 -52.81 -2.84
CA GLY A 527 13.21 -52.67 -4.31
C GLY A 527 11.96 -51.99 -4.87
N ALA A 528 11.67 -52.22 -6.15
CA ALA A 528 10.53 -51.64 -6.86
C ALA A 528 9.20 -51.92 -6.12
N ALA A 529 8.41 -50.87 -5.88
CA ALA A 529 7.10 -51.03 -5.27
C ALA A 529 6.12 -51.70 -6.23
N ILE A 530 6.27 -51.42 -7.52
CA ILE A 530 5.45 -51.97 -8.59
C ILE A 530 6.38 -52.59 -9.62
N VAL A 531 6.17 -53.87 -9.92
CA VAL A 531 6.76 -54.57 -11.05
C VAL A 531 5.62 -54.91 -12.02
N PRO A 532 5.47 -54.14 -13.13
CA PRO A 532 4.38 -54.34 -14.09
C PRO A 532 4.23 -55.80 -14.54
N GLY A 533 3.01 -56.33 -14.48
CA GLY A 533 2.67 -57.70 -14.85
C GLY A 533 3.02 -58.75 -13.79
N LYS A 534 3.64 -58.37 -12.66
CA LYS A 534 4.13 -59.32 -11.66
C LYS A 534 3.75 -58.92 -10.22
N PRO A 535 2.50 -59.20 -9.79
CA PRO A 535 2.05 -58.89 -8.43
C PRO A 535 2.94 -59.51 -7.34
N ALA A 536 3.38 -60.76 -7.54
CA ALA A 536 4.22 -61.48 -6.58
C ALA A 536 5.66 -60.94 -6.45
N GLU A 537 6.14 -60.13 -7.40
CA GLU A 537 7.45 -59.43 -7.33
C GLU A 537 7.28 -57.95 -6.92
N SER A 538 6.05 -57.47 -6.75
CA SER A 538 5.74 -56.06 -6.44
C SER A 538 5.65 -55.85 -4.93
N SER A 539 6.59 -55.11 -4.34
CA SER A 539 6.62 -54.95 -2.88
C SER A 539 5.40 -54.20 -2.32
N LEU A 540 4.72 -53.36 -3.12
CA LEU A 540 3.42 -52.78 -2.76
C LEU A 540 2.40 -53.87 -2.40
N PHE A 541 2.27 -54.90 -3.23
CA PHE A 541 1.32 -55.99 -2.97
C PHE A 541 1.78 -56.87 -1.81
N LEU A 542 3.06 -57.28 -1.82
CA LEU A 542 3.64 -58.13 -0.76
C LEU A 542 3.50 -57.50 0.63
N ARG A 543 3.79 -56.19 0.78
CA ARG A 543 3.67 -55.48 2.04
C ARG A 543 2.22 -55.30 2.49
N THR A 544 1.25 -55.28 1.57
CA THR A 544 -0.18 -55.23 1.93
C THR A 544 -0.77 -56.58 2.32
N THR A 545 -0.06 -57.69 2.04
CA THR A 545 -0.45 -59.06 2.38
C THR A 545 0.49 -59.75 3.38
N ALA A 546 1.47 -59.02 3.92
CA ALA A 546 2.49 -59.54 4.82
C ALA A 546 1.95 -59.91 6.22
N ASP A 547 2.78 -60.58 7.02
CA ASP A 547 2.49 -60.90 8.41
C ASP A 547 2.23 -59.63 9.26
N PRO A 548 1.51 -59.72 10.39
CA PRO A 548 1.01 -58.57 11.14
C PRO A 548 2.06 -57.53 11.59
N ASP A 549 3.33 -57.94 11.70
CA ASP A 549 4.44 -57.07 12.11
C ASP A 549 5.07 -56.31 10.93
N GLU A 550 4.80 -56.73 9.69
CA GLU A 550 5.37 -56.17 8.45
C GLU A 550 4.32 -55.63 7.47
N ILE A 551 3.03 -55.76 7.82
CA ILE A 551 1.91 -55.33 6.98
C ILE A 551 1.80 -53.80 6.89
N MET A 552 1.44 -53.31 5.71
CA MET A 552 1.16 -51.91 5.42
C MET A 552 -0.34 -51.71 5.12
N PRO A 553 -1.00 -50.70 5.73
CA PRO A 553 -0.46 -49.73 6.69
C PRO A 553 -0.11 -50.35 8.05
N PRO A 554 0.91 -49.84 8.78
CA PRO A 554 1.32 -50.43 10.05
C PRO A 554 0.21 -50.42 11.10
N LYS A 555 0.24 -51.39 12.02
CA LYS A 555 -0.73 -51.50 13.11
C LYS A 555 -0.87 -50.17 13.88
N GLY A 556 -2.10 -49.65 13.94
CA GLY A 556 -2.41 -48.38 14.62
C GLY A 556 -2.09 -47.10 13.82
N LYS A 557 -1.66 -47.23 12.56
CA LYS A 557 -1.39 -46.13 11.62
C LYS A 557 -2.31 -46.10 10.41
N GLY A 558 -3.21 -47.07 10.28
CA GLY A 558 -4.26 -47.15 9.28
C GLY A 558 -4.99 -48.49 9.40
N GLU A 559 -6.11 -48.63 8.70
CA GLU A 559 -6.78 -49.92 8.56
C GLU A 559 -6.14 -50.72 7.42
N PRO A 560 -5.90 -52.03 7.57
CA PRO A 560 -5.44 -52.90 6.49
C PRO A 560 -6.39 -52.85 5.28
N LEU A 561 -5.86 -53.16 4.09
CA LEU A 561 -6.67 -53.27 2.89
C LEU A 561 -7.63 -54.45 3.01
N ASN A 562 -8.88 -54.25 2.58
CA ASN A 562 -9.87 -55.32 2.52
C ASN A 562 -9.66 -56.21 1.27
N ARG A 563 -10.39 -57.32 1.20
CA ARG A 563 -10.25 -58.30 0.11
C ARG A 563 -10.52 -57.71 -1.28
N ALA A 564 -11.47 -56.79 -1.41
CA ALA A 564 -11.79 -56.15 -2.69
C ALA A 564 -10.66 -55.20 -3.11
N GLU A 565 -10.13 -54.40 -2.17
CA GLU A 565 -9.00 -53.49 -2.42
C GLU A 565 -7.73 -54.26 -2.83
N LEU A 566 -7.40 -55.35 -2.14
CA LEU A 566 -6.29 -56.24 -2.50
C LEU A 566 -6.48 -56.85 -3.89
N SER A 567 -7.69 -57.36 -4.18
CA SER A 567 -8.02 -57.90 -5.50
C SER A 567 -7.88 -56.86 -6.61
N THR A 568 -8.24 -55.60 -6.35
CA THR A 568 -8.08 -54.50 -7.31
C THR A 568 -6.61 -54.21 -7.57
N LEU A 569 -5.78 -54.11 -6.52
CA LEU A 569 -4.33 -53.89 -6.66
C LEU A 569 -3.63 -55.03 -7.39
N GLU A 570 -3.94 -56.29 -7.03
CA GLU A 570 -3.37 -57.47 -7.66
C GLU A 570 -3.70 -57.51 -9.17
N ARG A 571 -4.97 -57.30 -9.50
CA ARG A 571 -5.45 -57.32 -10.88
C ARG A 571 -4.83 -56.17 -11.70
N TRP A 572 -4.78 -54.96 -11.14
CA TRP A 572 -4.14 -53.82 -11.80
C TRP A 572 -2.66 -54.07 -12.09
N ILE A 573 -1.90 -54.62 -11.13
CA ILE A 573 -0.49 -54.96 -11.36
C ILE A 573 -0.36 -56.05 -12.41
N ALA A 574 -1.19 -57.10 -12.36
CA ALA A 574 -1.19 -58.20 -13.33
C ALA A 574 -1.51 -57.72 -14.75
N GLU A 575 -2.39 -56.73 -14.89
CA GLU A 575 -2.73 -56.07 -16.15
C GLU A 575 -1.65 -55.09 -16.65
N GLY A 576 -0.49 -55.02 -15.98
CA GLY A 576 0.65 -54.19 -16.41
C GLY A 576 0.79 -52.87 -15.66
N ALA A 577 0.02 -52.65 -14.60
CA ALA A 577 0.04 -51.43 -13.79
C ALA A 577 -0.04 -50.15 -14.63
N HIS A 578 -0.98 -50.12 -15.59
CA HIS A 578 -1.22 -48.95 -16.43
C HIS A 578 -1.57 -47.76 -15.54
N TRP A 579 -0.70 -46.76 -15.54
CA TRP A 579 -0.79 -45.55 -14.73
C TRP A 579 -0.46 -44.37 -15.64
N PRO A 580 -1.47 -43.76 -16.28
CA PRO A 580 -1.25 -42.58 -17.09
C PRO A 580 -0.65 -41.44 -16.25
N ASP A 581 0.25 -40.66 -16.82
CA ASP A 581 0.94 -39.59 -16.08
C ASP A 581 -0.03 -38.48 -15.62
N LEU A 582 -1.05 -38.18 -16.44
CA LEU A 582 -2.06 -37.17 -16.15
C LEU A 582 -3.50 -37.73 -16.23
N ARG A 583 -4.30 -37.31 -15.24
CA ARG A 583 -5.75 -37.54 -15.22
C ARG A 583 -6.45 -36.48 -16.06
N VAL A 584 -7.07 -36.92 -17.16
CA VAL A 584 -7.85 -36.07 -18.06
C VAL A 584 -9.15 -36.77 -18.45
N SER A 585 -10.23 -36.00 -18.60
CA SER A 585 -11.54 -36.53 -19.00
C SER A 585 -11.77 -36.45 -20.50
N THR A 586 -11.03 -35.59 -21.20
CA THR A 586 -11.13 -35.42 -22.65
C THR A 586 -9.77 -35.16 -23.27
N LEU A 587 -9.58 -35.68 -24.48
CA LEU A 587 -8.43 -35.39 -25.35
C LEU A 587 -8.85 -34.53 -26.56
N LYS A 588 -10.13 -34.16 -26.65
CA LYS A 588 -10.68 -33.43 -27.79
C LYS A 588 -10.47 -31.94 -27.61
N MET A 589 -9.74 -31.33 -28.54
CA MET A 589 -9.56 -29.88 -28.59
C MET A 589 -10.80 -29.19 -29.18
N THR A 590 -11.27 -28.12 -28.54
CA THR A 590 -12.28 -27.21 -29.10
C THR A 590 -11.69 -26.32 -30.21
N PRO A 591 -12.49 -25.83 -31.17
CA PRO A 591 -12.01 -24.89 -32.18
C PRO A 591 -11.67 -23.52 -31.57
N LEU A 592 -11.09 -22.61 -32.37
CA LEU A 592 -10.88 -21.22 -31.94
C LEU A 592 -12.22 -20.52 -31.68
N THR A 593 -12.23 -19.64 -30.69
CA THR A 593 -13.41 -18.84 -30.35
C THR A 593 -13.66 -17.73 -31.36
N ASP A 594 -14.92 -17.28 -31.47
CA ASP A 594 -15.27 -16.14 -32.32
C ASP A 594 -14.67 -14.83 -31.80
N ASP A 595 -14.68 -13.80 -32.64
CA ASP A 595 -13.96 -12.54 -32.36
C ASP A 595 -14.50 -11.76 -31.17
N LEU A 596 -15.82 -11.73 -30.96
CA LEU A 596 -16.41 -11.01 -29.85
C LEU A 596 -16.16 -11.73 -28.52
N THR A 597 -16.27 -13.06 -28.53
CA THR A 597 -15.91 -13.89 -27.38
C THR A 597 -14.42 -13.75 -27.05
N PHE A 598 -13.54 -13.78 -28.05
CA PHE A 598 -12.10 -13.52 -27.88
C PHE A 598 -11.86 -12.14 -27.27
N LEU A 599 -12.47 -11.09 -27.84
CA LEU A 599 -12.30 -9.72 -27.37
C LEU A 599 -12.78 -9.55 -25.92
N ARG A 600 -13.92 -10.14 -25.55
CA ARG A 600 -14.42 -10.12 -24.17
C ARG A 600 -13.42 -10.77 -23.22
N ARG A 601 -12.97 -11.99 -23.54
CA ARG A 601 -12.02 -12.75 -22.72
C ARG A 601 -10.70 -11.98 -22.52
N VAL A 602 -10.07 -11.55 -23.62
CA VAL A 602 -8.76 -10.88 -23.55
C VAL A 602 -8.85 -9.55 -22.82
N THR A 603 -9.93 -8.78 -22.98
CA THR A 603 -10.11 -7.50 -22.29
C THR A 603 -10.32 -7.72 -20.78
N LEU A 604 -11.16 -8.68 -20.39
CA LEU A 604 -11.35 -9.03 -18.97
C LEU A 604 -10.06 -9.53 -18.31
N ASP A 605 -9.26 -10.33 -19.02
CA ASP A 605 -8.03 -10.90 -18.48
C ASP A 605 -6.87 -9.93 -18.39
N THR A 606 -6.81 -8.96 -19.31
CA THR A 606 -5.73 -7.97 -19.36
C THR A 606 -6.05 -6.73 -18.55
N VAL A 607 -7.22 -6.11 -18.75
CA VAL A 607 -7.59 -4.81 -18.18
C VAL A 607 -8.74 -4.87 -17.17
N GLY A 608 -9.34 -6.04 -16.96
CA GLY A 608 -10.29 -6.28 -15.85
C GLY A 608 -11.72 -5.84 -16.07
N VAL A 609 -12.02 -5.16 -17.18
CA VAL A 609 -13.36 -4.71 -17.55
C VAL A 609 -13.73 -5.22 -18.95
N VAL A 610 -15.01 -5.15 -19.32
CA VAL A 610 -15.46 -5.47 -20.68
C VAL A 610 -15.01 -4.38 -21.66
N PRO A 611 -14.84 -4.68 -22.96
CA PRO A 611 -14.44 -3.67 -23.94
C PRO A 611 -15.54 -2.60 -24.12
N GLY A 612 -15.13 -1.34 -24.24
CA GLY A 612 -16.03 -0.24 -24.58
C GLY A 612 -16.54 -0.33 -26.02
N GLU A 613 -17.60 0.41 -26.35
CA GLU A 613 -18.19 0.40 -27.70
C GLU A 613 -17.18 0.80 -28.78
N GLU A 614 -16.34 1.80 -28.51
CA GLU A 614 -15.26 2.22 -29.42
C GLU A 614 -14.21 1.13 -29.61
N GLU A 615 -13.86 0.40 -28.55
CA GLU A 615 -12.89 -0.70 -28.61
C GLU A 615 -13.42 -1.87 -29.44
N ILE A 616 -14.71 -2.20 -29.29
CA ILE A 616 -15.40 -3.22 -30.10
C ILE A 616 -15.41 -2.79 -31.56
N ARG A 617 -15.83 -1.55 -31.85
CA ARG A 617 -15.90 -1.01 -33.21
C ARG A 617 -14.53 -1.00 -33.89
N ALA A 618 -13.49 -0.54 -33.20
CA ALA A 618 -12.13 -0.51 -33.72
C ALA A 618 -11.61 -1.92 -34.03
N PHE A 619 -11.89 -2.90 -33.16
CA PHE A 619 -11.45 -4.28 -33.37
C PHE A 619 -12.17 -4.96 -34.54
N LEU A 620 -13.49 -4.78 -34.66
CA LEU A 620 -14.26 -5.36 -35.77
C LEU A 620 -13.96 -4.71 -37.12
N ALA A 621 -13.56 -3.44 -37.13
CA ALA A 621 -13.16 -2.73 -38.34
C ALA A 621 -11.75 -3.13 -38.84
N ASP A 622 -10.89 -3.71 -37.99
CA ASP A 622 -9.59 -4.22 -38.41
C ASP A 622 -9.73 -5.56 -39.14
N SER A 623 -9.40 -5.55 -40.44
CA SER A 623 -9.43 -6.72 -41.32
C SER A 623 -8.08 -7.44 -41.42
N SER A 624 -7.06 -6.98 -40.68
CA SER A 624 -5.74 -7.60 -40.72
C SER A 624 -5.73 -8.98 -40.07
N THR A 625 -4.90 -9.88 -40.61
CA THR A 625 -4.75 -11.26 -40.09
C THR A 625 -4.15 -11.29 -38.68
N ASP A 626 -3.46 -10.22 -38.27
CA ASP A 626 -2.82 -10.04 -36.96
C ASP A 626 -3.63 -9.17 -35.98
N ARG A 627 -4.90 -8.82 -36.28
CA ARG A 627 -5.73 -7.95 -35.43
C ARG A 627 -5.83 -8.42 -33.96
N ARG A 628 -5.84 -9.74 -33.71
CA ARG A 628 -5.84 -10.32 -32.36
C ARG A 628 -4.55 -10.02 -31.62
N ALA A 629 -3.40 -10.12 -32.30
CA ALA A 629 -2.12 -9.74 -31.72
C ALA A 629 -2.05 -8.23 -31.45
N LYS A 630 -2.52 -7.39 -32.37
CA LYS A 630 -2.57 -5.93 -32.18
C LYS A 630 -3.42 -5.51 -30.98
N VAL A 631 -4.60 -6.11 -30.79
CA VAL A 631 -5.44 -5.78 -29.62
C VAL A 631 -4.80 -6.28 -28.31
N ILE A 632 -4.10 -7.42 -28.32
CA ILE A 632 -3.31 -7.89 -27.17
C ILE A 632 -2.23 -6.85 -26.83
N GLU A 633 -1.46 -6.36 -27.81
CA GLU A 633 -0.43 -5.34 -27.56
C GLU A 633 -1.02 -4.06 -26.98
N ARG A 634 -2.13 -3.59 -27.55
CA ARG A 634 -2.83 -2.39 -27.08
C ARG A 634 -3.27 -2.56 -25.62
N LEU A 635 -3.86 -3.70 -25.27
CA LEU A 635 -4.37 -3.96 -23.94
C LEU A 635 -3.25 -4.17 -22.91
N LEU A 636 -2.14 -4.80 -23.28
CA LEU A 636 -0.97 -4.93 -22.41
C LEU A 636 -0.26 -3.58 -22.18
N ALA A 637 -0.36 -2.63 -23.11
CA ALA A 637 0.14 -1.27 -22.94
C ALA A 637 -0.82 -0.36 -22.14
N ASP A 638 -2.07 -0.78 -21.97
CA ASP A 638 -3.10 0.03 -21.32
C ASP A 638 -2.84 0.20 -19.81
N PRO A 639 -2.95 1.41 -19.24
CA PRO A 639 -2.82 1.62 -17.79
C PRO A 639 -3.78 0.80 -16.94
N ARG A 640 -4.97 0.45 -17.46
CA ARG A 640 -5.95 -0.43 -16.79
C ARG A 640 -5.41 -1.84 -16.54
N TRP A 641 -4.34 -2.25 -17.23
CA TRP A 641 -3.65 -3.51 -16.92
C TRP A 641 -3.19 -3.56 -15.46
N ALA A 642 -2.72 -2.43 -14.91
CA ALA A 642 -2.34 -2.38 -13.50
C ALA A 642 -3.53 -2.64 -12.57
N ASP A 643 -4.70 -2.02 -12.86
CA ASP A 643 -5.93 -2.19 -12.07
C ASP A 643 -6.34 -3.67 -11.97
N ARG A 644 -6.29 -4.40 -13.10
CA ARG A 644 -6.62 -5.83 -13.16
C ARG A 644 -5.82 -6.68 -12.18
N TRP A 645 -4.53 -6.40 -12.06
CA TRP A 645 -3.59 -7.23 -11.30
C TRP A 645 -3.51 -6.87 -9.81
N MET A 646 -4.09 -5.73 -9.40
CA MET A 646 -4.01 -5.25 -8.01
C MET A 646 -4.59 -6.24 -7.01
N GLY A 647 -5.84 -6.70 -7.22
CA GLY A 647 -6.51 -7.61 -6.28
C GLY A 647 -5.72 -8.90 -6.04
N TYR A 648 -5.14 -9.48 -7.11
CA TYR A 648 -4.31 -10.67 -7.02
C TYR A 648 -3.04 -10.43 -6.19
N TRP A 649 -2.29 -9.36 -6.47
CA TRP A 649 -1.05 -9.08 -5.73
C TRP A 649 -1.31 -8.61 -4.29
N GLN A 650 -2.43 -7.95 -4.01
CA GLN A 650 -2.85 -7.66 -2.64
C GLN A 650 -3.11 -8.94 -1.83
N ASP A 651 -3.66 -9.99 -2.44
CA ASP A 651 -3.85 -11.28 -1.77
C ASP A 651 -2.55 -12.06 -1.62
N VAL A 652 -1.76 -12.18 -2.68
CA VAL A 652 -0.50 -12.94 -2.66
C VAL A 652 0.50 -12.33 -1.67
N LEU A 653 0.52 -11.00 -1.54
CA LEU A 653 1.41 -10.29 -0.61
C LEU A 653 0.77 -9.98 0.73
N ALA A 654 -0.48 -10.40 0.93
CA ALA A 654 -1.28 -10.13 2.12
C ALA A 654 -1.24 -8.66 2.53
N GLU A 655 -1.63 -7.74 1.64
CA GLU A 655 -1.84 -6.32 1.97
C GLU A 655 -3.22 -6.16 2.61
N ASN A 656 -3.26 -5.91 3.92
CA ASN A 656 -4.50 -5.94 4.69
C ASN A 656 -5.37 -4.71 4.38
N PRO A 657 -6.66 -4.88 4.06
CA PRO A 657 -7.56 -3.75 3.83
C PRO A 657 -8.03 -3.04 5.11
N ASN A 658 -7.69 -3.51 6.32
CA ASN A 658 -7.99 -2.81 7.59
C ASN A 658 -7.07 -1.58 7.89
N ILE A 659 -6.41 -1.03 6.89
CA ILE A 659 -5.30 -0.07 7.03
C ILE A 659 -5.67 1.35 7.42
N LEU A 660 -6.95 1.75 7.38
CA LEU A 660 -7.37 3.10 7.74
C LEU A 660 -6.94 3.52 9.15
N ASN A 661 -6.86 2.55 10.07
CA ASN A 661 -6.28 2.72 11.39
C ASN A 661 -5.05 1.79 11.51
N PRO A 662 -3.82 2.28 11.32
CA PRO A 662 -2.60 1.46 11.24
C PRO A 662 -2.31 0.53 12.44
N THR A 663 -3.04 0.66 13.56
CA THR A 663 -2.84 -0.07 14.81
C THR A 663 -3.56 -1.43 14.92
N LEU A 664 -4.51 -1.74 14.03
CA LEU A 664 -5.35 -2.96 14.10
C LEU A 664 -4.88 -4.05 13.12
N ASN A 665 -3.95 -4.92 13.56
CA ASN A 665 -3.52 -6.13 12.84
C ASN A 665 -3.20 -5.94 11.33
N ASN A 666 -2.58 -4.82 10.99
CA ASN A 666 -2.40 -4.39 9.61
C ASN A 666 -1.06 -4.81 9.01
N THR A 667 -1.12 -5.28 7.77
CA THR A 667 0.02 -5.46 6.87
C THR A 667 -0.10 -4.45 5.73
N GLY A 668 0.83 -3.50 5.64
CA GLY A 668 0.72 -2.32 4.79
C GLY A 668 0.44 -1.02 5.55
N PRO A 669 0.33 0.12 4.84
CA PRO A 669 0.05 0.24 3.41
C PRO A 669 1.29 0.21 2.49
N PHE A 670 1.25 -0.63 1.44
CA PHE A 670 2.23 -0.61 0.33
C PHE A 670 1.57 -0.79 -1.06
N ARG A 671 0.23 -0.75 -1.14
CA ARG A 671 -0.53 -0.97 -2.38
C ARG A 671 -0.19 0.01 -3.51
N TRP A 672 0.13 1.26 -3.18
CA TRP A 672 0.45 2.25 -4.21
C TRP A 672 1.76 1.95 -4.91
N TRP A 673 2.75 1.41 -4.21
CA TRP A 673 3.95 0.86 -4.83
C TRP A 673 3.64 -0.35 -5.72
N ILE A 674 2.71 -1.24 -5.35
CA ILE A 674 2.28 -2.33 -6.23
C ILE A 674 1.71 -1.74 -7.53
N TYR A 675 0.74 -0.83 -7.40
CA TYR A 675 0.07 -0.20 -8.54
C TYR A 675 1.06 0.51 -9.48
N GLU A 676 1.95 1.34 -8.91
CA GLU A 676 2.98 2.04 -9.68
C GLU A 676 3.96 1.07 -10.35
N SER A 677 4.32 -0.03 -9.67
CA SER A 677 5.21 -1.04 -10.25
C SER A 677 4.58 -1.77 -11.43
N LEU A 678 3.29 -2.09 -11.34
CA LEU A 678 2.55 -2.73 -12.43
C LEU A 678 2.33 -1.76 -13.61
N ARG A 679 1.93 -0.53 -13.31
CA ARG A 679 1.72 0.52 -14.32
C ARG A 679 2.99 0.78 -15.12
N ASP A 680 4.14 0.83 -14.45
CA ASP A 680 5.44 1.12 -15.04
C ASP A 680 6.09 -0.12 -15.74
N ASP A 681 5.40 -1.27 -15.84
CA ASP A 681 5.93 -2.57 -16.32
C ASP A 681 7.28 -2.94 -15.67
N LYS A 682 7.36 -2.78 -14.34
CA LYS A 682 8.58 -3.06 -13.58
C LYS A 682 8.96 -4.54 -13.74
N PRO A 683 10.22 -4.86 -14.13
CA PRO A 683 10.74 -6.22 -14.10
C PRO A 683 10.48 -6.88 -12.76
N MET A 684 10.00 -8.13 -12.76
CA MET A 684 9.57 -8.79 -11.52
C MET A 684 10.74 -9.07 -10.56
N ASP A 685 11.96 -9.26 -11.05
CA ASP A 685 13.14 -9.37 -10.19
C ASP A 685 13.41 -8.06 -9.44
N LEU A 686 13.18 -6.91 -10.08
CA LEU A 686 13.22 -5.60 -9.44
C LEU A 686 12.03 -5.39 -8.48
N PHE A 687 10.81 -5.77 -8.87
CA PHE A 687 9.63 -5.74 -7.98
C PHE A 687 9.90 -6.50 -6.66
N VAL A 688 10.40 -7.73 -6.74
CA VAL A 688 10.68 -8.56 -5.57
C VAL A 688 11.85 -8.01 -4.76
N THR A 689 12.88 -7.49 -5.43
CA THR A 689 14.03 -6.87 -4.77
C THR A 689 13.62 -5.65 -3.94
N GLU A 690 12.79 -4.75 -4.49
CA GLU A 690 12.30 -3.59 -3.75
C GLU A 690 11.40 -3.97 -2.56
N LEU A 691 10.52 -4.96 -2.74
CA LEU A 691 9.67 -5.48 -1.67
C LEU A 691 10.52 -5.99 -0.49
N ILE A 692 11.55 -6.80 -0.76
CA ILE A 692 12.41 -7.39 0.26
C ILE A 692 13.30 -6.35 0.94
N ARG A 693 13.80 -5.36 0.17
CA ARG A 693 14.58 -4.25 0.73
C ARG A 693 13.75 -3.41 1.71
N MET A 694 12.43 -3.32 1.49
CA MET A 694 11.50 -2.56 2.32
C MET A 694 11.98 -1.10 2.53
N GLN A 695 12.38 -0.44 1.45
CA GLN A 695 12.80 0.97 1.45
C GLN A 695 11.59 1.89 1.21
N GLY A 696 11.77 3.19 1.47
CA GLY A 696 10.74 4.20 1.25
C GLY A 696 9.78 4.35 2.44
N SER A 697 8.60 4.88 2.16
CA SER A 697 7.58 5.23 3.15
C SER A 697 6.95 3.99 3.78
N VAL A 698 6.78 4.05 5.10
CA VAL A 698 6.05 3.05 5.89
C VAL A 698 4.53 3.25 5.77
N LEU A 699 4.05 4.50 5.68
CA LEU A 699 2.62 4.84 5.81
C LEU A 699 1.97 5.39 4.54
N PHE A 700 2.76 5.85 3.57
CA PHE A 700 2.25 6.53 2.36
C PHE A 700 2.42 5.69 1.08
N GLY A 701 2.46 4.37 1.25
CA GLY A 701 2.38 3.41 0.14
C GLY A 701 3.72 2.98 -0.46
N GLY A 702 4.83 3.10 0.28
CA GLY A 702 6.13 2.54 -0.11
C GLY A 702 6.31 1.08 0.33
N PRO A 703 7.32 0.35 -0.20
CA PRO A 703 7.63 -1.03 0.19
C PRO A 703 7.91 -1.22 1.68
N ALA A 704 8.37 -0.20 2.39
CA ALA A 704 8.59 -0.29 3.84
C ALA A 704 7.30 -0.63 4.61
N GLY A 705 6.12 -0.28 4.07
CA GLY A 705 4.82 -0.68 4.61
C GLY A 705 4.61 -2.21 4.64
N PHE A 706 5.29 -2.98 3.77
CA PHE A 706 5.27 -4.44 3.82
C PHE A 706 5.83 -4.96 5.14
N GLY A 707 6.76 -4.24 5.77
CA GLY A 707 7.34 -4.62 7.06
C GLY A 707 6.40 -4.45 8.26
N ILE A 708 5.26 -3.77 8.10
CA ILE A 708 4.27 -3.62 9.17
C ILE A 708 3.47 -4.92 9.30
N ALA A 709 3.32 -5.39 10.53
CA ALA A 709 2.32 -6.39 10.95
C ALA A 709 1.95 -6.07 12.40
N ALA A 710 1.09 -5.07 12.59
CA ALA A 710 0.67 -4.64 13.93
C ALA A 710 0.13 -5.84 14.72
N GLN A 711 0.39 -5.93 16.03
CA GLN A 711 -0.05 -7.04 16.90
C GLN A 711 0.58 -8.43 16.59
N ASN A 712 1.57 -8.51 15.70
CA ASN A 712 2.41 -9.71 15.53
C ASN A 712 3.70 -9.58 16.35
N ASP A 713 4.04 -10.59 17.14
CA ASP A 713 5.23 -10.66 17.99
C ASP A 713 6.52 -10.91 17.20
N VAL A 714 6.43 -11.50 16.01
CA VAL A 714 7.54 -11.75 15.08
C VAL A 714 7.11 -11.40 13.64
N PRO A 715 6.95 -10.11 13.30
CA PRO A 715 6.41 -9.68 12.01
C PRO A 715 7.20 -10.22 10.82
N MET A 716 8.54 -10.30 10.92
CA MET A 716 9.39 -10.78 9.82
C MET A 716 9.26 -12.29 9.53
N ALA A 717 8.79 -13.10 10.47
CA ALA A 717 8.49 -14.51 10.20
C ALA A 717 7.28 -14.63 9.27
N GLN A 718 6.22 -13.84 9.51
CA GLN A 718 5.08 -13.76 8.59
C GLN A 718 5.51 -13.27 7.20
N LYS A 719 6.43 -12.29 7.12
CA LYS A 719 6.95 -11.80 5.82
C LYS A 719 7.81 -12.84 5.11
N ALA A 720 8.60 -13.63 5.84
CA ALA A 720 9.37 -14.73 5.27
C ALA A 720 8.44 -15.80 4.66
N MET A 721 7.33 -16.16 5.33
CA MET A 721 6.31 -17.06 4.77
C MET A 721 5.69 -16.52 3.47
N ILE A 722 5.33 -15.23 3.45
CA ILE A 722 4.77 -14.59 2.25
C ILE A 722 5.78 -14.64 1.10
N VAL A 723 7.04 -14.27 1.35
CA VAL A 723 8.10 -14.26 0.33
C VAL A 723 8.40 -15.66 -0.20
N SER A 724 8.49 -16.68 0.67
CA SER A 724 8.78 -18.06 0.25
C SER A 724 7.63 -18.66 -0.57
N SER A 725 6.39 -18.43 -0.15
CA SER A 725 5.19 -18.91 -0.86
C SER A 725 5.00 -18.18 -2.19
N ALA A 726 5.08 -16.84 -2.18
CA ALA A 726 4.83 -16.02 -3.36
C ALA A 726 5.87 -16.25 -4.47
N PHE A 727 7.15 -16.37 -4.12
CA PHE A 727 8.24 -16.29 -5.09
C PHE A 727 9.04 -17.59 -5.27
N LEU A 728 8.88 -18.58 -4.39
CA LEU A 728 9.58 -19.87 -4.48
C LEU A 728 8.65 -21.09 -4.47
N GLY A 729 7.35 -20.89 -4.24
CA GLY A 729 6.38 -21.98 -4.09
C GLY A 729 6.70 -22.89 -2.90
N VAL A 730 7.23 -22.30 -1.81
CA VAL A 730 7.61 -23.01 -0.58
C VAL A 730 6.72 -22.56 0.57
N GLU A 731 5.91 -23.49 1.07
CA GLU A 731 5.01 -23.26 2.21
C GLU A 731 5.75 -23.45 3.54
N MET A 732 5.65 -22.45 4.42
CA MET A 732 6.33 -22.40 5.71
C MET A 732 5.38 -22.07 6.87
N LYS A 733 4.05 -22.07 6.66
CA LYS A 733 3.06 -21.73 7.70
C LYS A 733 3.17 -22.60 8.95
N CYS A 734 3.32 -23.92 8.80
CA CYS A 734 3.53 -24.80 9.96
C CYS A 734 4.85 -24.50 10.68
N ALA A 735 5.89 -24.09 9.94
CA ALA A 735 7.21 -23.72 10.46
C ALA A 735 7.18 -22.50 11.41
N ARG A 736 6.04 -21.80 11.54
CA ARG A 736 5.87 -20.71 12.51
C ARG A 736 6.02 -21.17 13.96
N CYS A 737 5.58 -22.38 14.29
CA CYS A 737 5.50 -22.87 15.68
C CYS A 737 6.25 -24.19 15.95
N HIS A 738 6.51 -24.99 14.92
CA HIS A 738 7.19 -26.28 15.00
C HIS A 738 7.73 -26.64 13.61
N ASP A 739 8.57 -27.66 13.46
CA ASP A 739 9.00 -28.11 12.13
C ASP A 739 7.81 -28.62 11.33
N SER A 740 7.74 -28.31 10.03
CA SER A 740 6.58 -28.69 9.23
C SER A 740 6.44 -30.22 9.18
N PRO A 741 5.29 -30.81 9.53
CA PRO A 741 5.09 -32.26 9.41
C PRO A 741 4.91 -32.68 7.94
N ALA A 742 4.45 -31.76 7.08
CA ALA A 742 4.10 -32.04 5.68
C ALA A 742 5.13 -31.54 4.66
N ASN A 743 5.94 -30.54 5.02
CA ASN A 743 6.94 -29.93 4.14
C ASN A 743 8.35 -30.12 4.69
N LEU A 744 9.37 -29.97 3.83
CA LEU A 744 10.78 -30.08 4.20
C LEU A 744 11.21 -28.98 5.18
N SER A 745 10.62 -27.78 5.05
CA SER A 745 10.94 -26.59 5.83
C SER A 745 10.85 -26.81 7.35
N ARG A 746 11.90 -26.42 8.06
CA ARG A 746 12.00 -26.41 9.52
C ARG A 746 11.63 -25.05 10.09
N GLN A 747 11.31 -25.00 11.38
CA GLN A 747 11.14 -23.74 12.10
C GLN A 747 12.41 -22.89 12.04
N GLN A 748 13.58 -23.52 12.15
CA GLN A 748 14.86 -22.83 11.99
C GLN A 748 14.95 -22.08 10.65
N ASP A 749 14.59 -22.72 9.53
CA ASP A 749 14.68 -22.12 8.19
C ASP A 749 13.84 -20.84 8.08
N LEU A 750 12.60 -20.90 8.58
CA LEU A 750 11.72 -19.74 8.60
C LEU A 750 12.33 -18.57 9.39
N PHE A 751 12.88 -18.85 10.57
CA PHE A 751 13.44 -17.82 11.44
C PHE A 751 14.79 -17.29 10.96
N GLU A 752 15.58 -18.09 10.22
CA GLU A 752 16.80 -17.63 9.54
C GLU A 752 16.46 -16.58 8.45
N MET A 753 15.43 -16.85 7.63
CA MET A 753 14.91 -15.86 6.66
C MET A 753 14.31 -14.64 7.36
N ALA A 754 13.58 -14.83 8.46
CA ALA A 754 13.03 -13.74 9.24
C ALA A 754 14.15 -12.84 9.82
N ALA A 755 15.24 -13.42 10.29
CA ALA A 755 16.41 -12.68 10.78
C ALA A 755 17.10 -11.90 9.64
N MET A 756 17.17 -12.46 8.43
CA MET A 756 17.65 -11.73 7.26
C MET A 756 16.76 -10.50 6.95
N LEU A 757 15.43 -10.65 7.01
CA LEU A 757 14.49 -9.54 6.83
C LEU A 757 14.54 -8.53 7.98
N ALA A 758 14.82 -8.96 9.21
CA ALA A 758 15.01 -8.08 10.37
C ALA A 758 16.35 -7.33 10.37
N LYS A 759 17.33 -7.80 9.58
CA LYS A 759 18.73 -7.33 9.55
C LYS A 759 19.46 -7.51 10.88
N LYS A 760 19.02 -8.48 11.69
CA LYS A 760 19.61 -8.79 13.00
C LYS A 760 19.15 -10.17 13.46
N PRO A 761 19.86 -10.79 14.42
CA PRO A 761 19.41 -12.02 15.05
C PRO A 761 18.02 -11.85 15.69
N ILE A 762 17.21 -12.90 15.63
CA ILE A 762 15.87 -12.94 16.25
C ILE A 762 15.90 -13.90 17.43
N LYS A 763 15.40 -13.43 18.57
CA LYS A 763 15.10 -14.30 19.72
C LYS A 763 13.72 -14.92 19.53
N LEU A 764 13.63 -16.25 19.50
CA LEU A 764 12.37 -16.97 19.35
C LEU A 764 11.47 -16.74 20.59
N PRO A 765 10.27 -16.13 20.46
CA PRO A 765 9.38 -15.95 21.60
C PRO A 765 8.60 -17.23 21.93
N ALA A 766 8.14 -17.37 23.18
CA ALA A 766 7.43 -18.57 23.64
C ALA A 766 6.11 -18.85 22.89
N THR A 767 5.46 -17.80 22.40
CA THR A 767 4.30 -17.82 21.48
C THR A 767 4.58 -18.49 20.13
N SER A 768 5.86 -18.69 19.79
CA SER A 768 6.31 -19.38 18.57
C SER A 768 6.61 -20.85 18.82
N SER A 769 6.01 -21.47 19.83
CA SER A 769 6.17 -22.89 20.13
C SER A 769 4.87 -23.42 20.68
N VAL A 770 4.58 -24.70 20.44
CA VAL A 770 3.42 -25.36 21.05
C VAL A 770 3.81 -26.05 22.37
N PRO A 771 2.97 -26.03 23.41
CA PRO A 771 3.25 -26.77 24.65
C PRO A 771 3.12 -28.28 24.46
N LEU A 772 4.23 -29.02 24.51
CA LEU A 772 4.24 -30.47 24.28
C LEU A 772 3.55 -31.27 25.41
N ASP A 773 3.51 -30.74 26.63
CA ASP A 773 2.95 -31.43 27.81
C ASP A 773 1.46 -31.75 27.66
N ARG A 774 0.69 -30.90 26.95
CA ARG A 774 -0.74 -31.14 26.67
C ARG A 774 -0.96 -32.18 25.58
N ILE A 775 0.01 -32.38 24.68
CA ILE A 775 -0.08 -33.35 23.58
C ILE A 775 0.25 -34.76 24.11
N HIS A 776 1.17 -34.86 25.07
CA HIS A 776 1.55 -36.13 25.70
C HIS A 776 0.47 -36.74 26.62
N GLN A 777 -0.45 -35.94 27.16
CA GLN A 777 -1.55 -36.42 28.03
C GLN A 777 -2.51 -37.41 27.33
N GLY A 778 -2.54 -37.44 25.98
CA GLY A 778 -3.36 -38.35 25.20
C GLY A 778 -2.72 -39.70 24.85
N GLY A 779 -1.51 -40.00 25.35
CA GLY A 779 -0.83 -41.29 25.10
C GLY A 779 -0.37 -41.56 23.65
N ARG A 780 -0.54 -40.59 22.74
CA ARG A 780 -0.10 -40.68 21.34
C ARG A 780 1.21 -39.91 21.13
N LYS A 781 2.14 -40.49 20.36
CA LYS A 781 3.40 -39.82 19.96
C LYS A 781 3.05 -38.55 19.15
N PRO A 782 3.69 -37.39 19.42
CA PRO A 782 3.43 -36.15 18.68
C PRO A 782 3.66 -36.34 17.18
N LEU A 783 2.77 -35.76 16.35
CA LEU A 783 2.89 -35.74 14.89
C LEU A 783 3.82 -34.64 14.37
N ILE A 784 4.38 -33.84 15.28
CA ILE A 784 5.20 -32.66 15.01
C ILE A 784 6.47 -32.72 15.83
N GLU A 785 7.51 -32.07 15.34
CA GLU A 785 8.81 -31.97 16.02
C GLU A 785 9.13 -30.49 16.28
N ILE A 786 9.72 -30.20 17.43
CA ILE A 786 10.19 -28.85 17.79
C ILE A 786 11.69 -28.95 17.98
N THR A 787 12.46 -28.58 16.96
CA THR A 787 13.93 -28.61 17.01
C THR A 787 14.53 -27.31 17.53
N LEU A 788 13.75 -26.22 17.58
CA LEU A 788 14.20 -24.91 18.05
C LEU A 788 13.49 -24.52 19.36
N ALA A 789 14.24 -24.46 20.46
CA ALA A 789 13.68 -24.15 21.77
C ALA A 789 13.29 -22.66 21.91
N PRO A 790 12.18 -22.32 22.59
CA PRO A 790 11.88 -20.94 22.96
C PRO A 790 13.06 -20.22 23.63
N GLY A 791 13.30 -18.97 23.24
CA GLY A 791 14.43 -18.16 23.72
C GLY A 791 15.72 -18.33 22.93
N SER A 792 15.80 -19.30 22.00
CA SER A 792 16.94 -19.46 21.08
C SER A 792 17.17 -18.20 20.25
N ILE A 793 18.44 -17.89 19.97
CA ILE A 793 18.85 -16.79 19.09
C ILE A 793 19.13 -17.38 17.70
N VAL A 794 18.40 -16.90 16.70
CA VAL A 794 18.53 -17.33 15.31
C VAL A 794 19.24 -16.25 14.50
N GLU A 795 20.34 -16.63 13.87
CA GLU A 795 21.18 -15.74 13.05
C GLU A 795 20.61 -15.55 11.63
N PRO A 796 20.85 -14.40 10.98
CA PRO A 796 20.43 -14.16 9.60
C PRO A 796 21.22 -15.05 8.62
N LYS A 797 20.53 -16.02 8.01
CA LYS A 797 21.12 -17.00 7.09
C LYS A 797 20.14 -17.41 6.00
N TRP A 798 20.66 -17.76 4.83
CA TRP A 798 19.86 -18.35 3.75
C TRP A 798 19.72 -19.87 3.94
N PRO A 799 18.51 -20.41 4.15
CA PRO A 799 18.31 -21.84 4.39
C PRO A 799 18.05 -22.64 3.09
N LEU A 800 17.69 -21.99 1.99
CA LEU A 800 17.25 -22.66 0.75
C LEU A 800 18.37 -22.77 -0.30
N GLY A 801 19.52 -23.31 0.14
CA GLY A 801 20.73 -23.45 -0.69
C GLY A 801 20.53 -24.25 -1.97
N GLN A 802 19.50 -25.11 -2.03
CA GLN A 802 19.14 -25.88 -3.22
C GLN A 802 18.65 -25.02 -4.40
N PHE A 803 18.18 -23.79 -4.16
CA PHE A 803 17.72 -22.90 -5.23
C PHE A 803 18.79 -21.90 -5.68
N SER A 804 19.64 -21.45 -4.75
CA SER A 804 20.77 -20.58 -5.05
C SER A 804 21.81 -20.66 -3.94
N SER A 805 23.08 -20.56 -4.33
CA SER A 805 24.23 -20.50 -3.43
C SER A 805 24.53 -19.07 -2.97
N GLU A 806 25.07 -18.94 -1.75
CA GLU A 806 25.63 -17.68 -1.22
C GLU A 806 26.77 -17.13 -2.09
N ALA A 807 27.48 -17.98 -2.85
CA ALA A 807 28.50 -17.54 -3.79
C ALA A 807 27.95 -16.60 -4.88
N THR A 808 26.66 -16.75 -5.24
CA THR A 808 25.99 -15.90 -6.23
C THR A 808 25.90 -14.44 -5.78
N VAL A 809 25.77 -14.19 -4.47
CA VAL A 809 25.63 -12.84 -3.91
C VAL A 809 26.85 -11.98 -4.24
N ALA A 810 28.06 -12.55 -4.08
CA ALA A 810 29.32 -11.85 -4.32
C ALA A 810 29.48 -11.40 -5.79
N THR A 811 28.78 -12.06 -6.72
CA THR A 811 28.85 -11.75 -8.16
C THR A 811 27.80 -10.75 -8.63
N LEU A 812 26.62 -10.71 -7.98
CA LEU A 812 25.47 -9.94 -8.45
C LEU A 812 25.27 -8.62 -7.72
N THR A 813 25.85 -8.48 -6.53
CA THR A 813 25.52 -7.39 -5.63
C THR A 813 26.77 -6.80 -5.01
N PRO A 814 26.89 -5.45 -4.93
CA PRO A 814 27.98 -4.81 -4.20
C PRO A 814 28.04 -5.24 -2.73
N PRO A 815 29.23 -5.35 -2.11
CA PRO A 815 29.35 -5.64 -0.68
C PRO A 815 28.66 -4.56 0.15
N SER A 816 27.50 -4.88 0.74
CA SER A 816 26.69 -3.93 1.52
C SER A 816 26.51 -4.32 2.99
N GLY A 817 26.79 -5.59 3.34
CA GLY A 817 26.46 -6.16 4.65
C GLY A 817 24.96 -6.26 4.95
N ASP A 818 24.08 -5.81 4.05
CA ASP A 818 22.63 -5.79 4.25
C ASP A 818 22.02 -7.17 3.91
N SER A 819 21.52 -7.88 4.92
CA SER A 819 20.91 -9.19 4.74
C SER A 819 19.62 -9.17 3.91
N ARG A 820 18.90 -8.04 3.82
CA ARG A 820 17.75 -7.92 2.90
C ARG A 820 18.20 -7.93 1.45
N GLU A 821 19.28 -7.20 1.15
CA GLU A 821 19.87 -7.20 -0.19
C GLU A 821 20.35 -8.60 -0.58
N ARG A 822 21.02 -9.28 0.35
CA ARG A 822 21.48 -10.66 0.16
C ARG A 822 20.31 -11.60 -0.15
N LEU A 823 19.25 -11.54 0.67
CA LEU A 823 18.04 -12.35 0.48
C LEU A 823 17.37 -12.06 -0.87
N ALA A 824 17.18 -10.78 -1.21
CA ALA A 824 16.63 -10.37 -2.50
C ALA A 824 17.42 -10.94 -3.67
N THR A 825 18.76 -10.87 -3.58
CA THR A 825 19.68 -11.39 -4.60
C THR A 825 19.54 -12.90 -4.77
N LEU A 826 19.52 -13.66 -3.67
CA LEU A 826 19.41 -15.12 -3.68
C LEU A 826 18.09 -15.61 -4.28
N ILE A 827 17.00 -14.86 -4.06
CA ILE A 827 15.68 -15.18 -4.63
C ILE A 827 15.65 -14.84 -6.12
N THR A 828 16.18 -13.69 -6.52
CA THR A 828 15.99 -13.14 -7.88
C THR A 828 17.18 -13.38 -8.82
N ALA A 829 18.13 -14.22 -8.43
CA ALA A 829 19.27 -14.59 -9.26
C ALA A 829 18.81 -15.42 -10.49
N PRO A 830 19.44 -15.26 -11.67
CA PRO A 830 19.08 -16.06 -12.85
C PRO A 830 19.32 -17.56 -12.66
N GLN A 831 20.29 -17.95 -11.83
CA GLN A 831 20.54 -19.35 -11.46
C GLN A 831 19.40 -19.96 -10.63
N ASN A 832 18.64 -19.12 -9.92
CA ASN A 832 17.44 -19.55 -9.20
C ASN A 832 16.27 -19.69 -10.18
N THR A 833 16.27 -20.79 -10.93
CA THR A 833 15.20 -21.07 -11.91
C THR A 833 13.84 -21.24 -11.26
N ARG A 834 13.78 -21.62 -9.98
CA ARG A 834 12.55 -21.74 -9.20
C ARG A 834 11.79 -20.42 -9.16
N PHE A 835 12.47 -19.29 -8.96
CA PHE A 835 11.85 -17.97 -9.00
C PHE A 835 11.16 -17.68 -10.34
N ALA A 836 11.89 -17.86 -11.44
CA ALA A 836 11.35 -17.61 -12.78
C ALA A 836 10.13 -18.50 -13.09
N GLN A 837 10.24 -19.79 -12.77
CA GLN A 837 9.17 -20.76 -13.00
C GLN A 837 7.94 -20.49 -12.13
N VAL A 838 8.12 -20.11 -10.86
CA VAL A 838 7.00 -19.79 -9.95
C VAL A 838 6.22 -18.57 -10.45
N ILE A 839 6.91 -17.50 -10.85
CA ILE A 839 6.26 -16.30 -11.38
C ILE A 839 5.48 -16.61 -12.67
N VAL A 840 6.11 -17.30 -13.62
CA VAL A 840 5.45 -17.71 -14.87
C VAL A 840 4.23 -18.58 -14.58
N ASN A 841 4.34 -19.55 -13.68
CA ASN A 841 3.25 -20.46 -13.33
C ASN A 841 2.04 -19.70 -12.74
N ARG A 842 2.30 -18.64 -11.98
CA ARG A 842 1.25 -17.75 -11.46
C ARG A 842 0.54 -16.98 -12.57
N PHE A 843 1.28 -16.41 -13.52
CA PHE A 843 0.67 -15.75 -14.68
C PHE A 843 -0.12 -16.75 -15.54
N TRP A 844 0.42 -17.94 -15.74
CA TRP A 844 -0.25 -19.04 -16.43
C TRP A 844 -1.56 -19.41 -15.74
N GLN A 845 -1.56 -19.63 -14.41
CA GLN A 845 -2.77 -19.96 -13.67
C GLN A 845 -3.86 -18.89 -13.82
N GLN A 846 -3.52 -17.61 -13.74
CA GLN A 846 -4.51 -16.53 -13.81
C GLN A 846 -5.16 -16.42 -15.20
N LEU A 847 -4.43 -16.73 -16.27
CA LEU A 847 -4.93 -16.67 -17.65
C LEU A 847 -5.60 -17.98 -18.10
N MET A 848 -4.98 -19.12 -17.77
CA MET A 848 -5.39 -20.45 -18.24
C MET A 848 -6.32 -21.18 -17.25
N GLY A 849 -6.53 -20.65 -16.04
CA GLY A 849 -7.44 -21.21 -15.03
C GLY A 849 -6.85 -22.32 -14.14
N ARG A 850 -5.65 -22.80 -14.45
CA ARG A 850 -4.89 -23.79 -13.65
C ARG A 850 -3.40 -23.58 -13.86
N GLY A 851 -2.59 -23.72 -12.80
CA GLY A 851 -1.13 -23.66 -12.93
C GLY A 851 -0.57 -24.90 -13.64
N LEU A 852 0.55 -24.73 -14.34
CA LEU A 852 1.36 -25.86 -14.81
C LEU A 852 1.80 -26.74 -13.63
N VAL A 853 2.09 -26.13 -12.47
CA VAL A 853 2.20 -26.80 -11.15
C VAL A 853 1.05 -26.29 -10.28
N GLU A 854 0.32 -27.20 -9.62
CA GLU A 854 -0.79 -26.86 -8.73
C GLU A 854 -0.64 -27.61 -7.39
N PRO A 855 -0.80 -26.93 -6.24
CA PRO A 855 -1.08 -25.50 -6.07
C PRO A 855 0.14 -24.60 -6.37
N VAL A 856 -0.09 -23.35 -6.78
CA VAL A 856 0.97 -22.42 -7.20
C VAL A 856 1.85 -21.92 -6.05
N GLU A 857 1.34 -22.01 -4.82
CA GLU A 857 1.99 -21.60 -3.57
C GLU A 857 2.78 -22.71 -2.85
N ASP A 858 2.50 -23.99 -3.13
CA ASP A 858 3.09 -25.15 -2.44
C ASP A 858 3.47 -26.24 -3.44
N TRP A 859 4.65 -26.09 -4.03
CA TRP A 859 5.16 -26.98 -5.07
C TRP A 859 5.74 -28.28 -4.51
N GLU A 860 5.84 -28.45 -3.18
CA GLU A 860 6.22 -29.75 -2.61
C GLU A 860 5.09 -30.79 -2.73
N LYS A 861 3.86 -30.32 -2.98
CA LYS A 861 2.67 -31.16 -3.17
C LYS A 861 2.27 -31.35 -4.64
N GLY A 862 2.92 -30.64 -5.57
CA GLY A 862 2.53 -30.62 -6.98
C GLY A 862 3.69 -30.99 -7.91
N GLN A 863 3.37 -31.59 -9.05
CA GLN A 863 4.31 -31.83 -10.15
C GLN A 863 3.93 -30.99 -11.36
N PRO A 864 4.88 -30.60 -12.21
CA PRO A 864 4.59 -29.89 -13.44
C PRO A 864 3.88 -30.81 -14.45
N SER A 865 2.71 -30.40 -14.90
CA SER A 865 1.98 -31.07 -16.00
C SER A 865 2.76 -31.05 -17.33
N HIS A 866 3.49 -29.95 -17.55
CA HIS A 866 4.34 -29.71 -18.73
C HIS A 866 5.72 -29.20 -18.28
N PRO A 867 6.64 -30.10 -17.87
CA PRO A 867 7.95 -29.71 -17.32
C PRO A 867 8.80 -28.92 -18.32
N GLU A 868 8.82 -29.33 -19.59
CA GLU A 868 9.60 -28.66 -20.63
C GLU A 868 9.04 -27.26 -20.95
N LEU A 869 7.71 -27.14 -21.08
CA LEU A 869 7.05 -25.84 -21.27
C LEU A 869 7.34 -24.88 -20.11
N LEU A 870 7.26 -25.36 -18.87
CA LEU A 870 7.55 -24.55 -17.68
C LEU A 870 9.01 -24.09 -17.66
N ALA A 871 9.94 -24.99 -17.99
CA ALA A 871 11.36 -24.66 -18.09
C ALA A 871 11.63 -23.64 -19.21
N TRP A 872 11.01 -23.82 -20.38
CA TRP A 872 11.12 -22.91 -21.52
C TRP A 872 10.56 -21.53 -21.18
N LEU A 873 9.34 -21.44 -20.65
CA LEU A 873 8.74 -20.17 -20.24
C LEU A 873 9.55 -19.47 -19.13
N GLY A 874 10.14 -20.23 -18.20
CA GLY A 874 11.06 -19.70 -17.19
C GLY A 874 12.29 -19.04 -17.83
N ARG A 875 12.86 -19.65 -18.89
CA ARG A 875 13.95 -19.05 -19.67
C ARG A 875 13.49 -17.82 -20.45
N GLU A 876 12.32 -17.86 -21.11
CA GLU A 876 11.75 -16.69 -21.79
C GLU A 876 11.52 -15.52 -20.84
N PHE A 877 11.16 -15.83 -19.59
CA PHE A 877 10.97 -14.80 -18.58
C PHE A 877 12.30 -14.13 -18.25
N VAL A 878 13.37 -14.89 -18.02
CA VAL A 878 14.72 -14.32 -17.84
C VAL A 878 15.18 -13.56 -19.08
N ARG A 879 14.94 -14.09 -20.29
CA ARG A 879 15.35 -13.51 -21.58
C ARG A 879 14.65 -12.17 -21.87
N SER A 880 13.38 -12.04 -21.51
CA SER A 880 12.64 -10.78 -21.61
C SER A 880 13.06 -9.74 -20.58
N GLY A 881 13.99 -10.09 -19.68
CA GLY A 881 14.33 -9.26 -18.53
C GLY A 881 13.22 -9.27 -17.47
N TYR A 882 12.66 -10.43 -17.17
CA TYR A 882 11.65 -10.63 -16.15
C TYR A 882 10.37 -9.79 -16.36
N SER A 883 9.99 -9.54 -17.63
CA SER A 883 8.77 -8.77 -17.96
C SER A 883 7.52 -9.66 -17.83
N ALA A 884 6.59 -9.22 -16.99
CA ALA A 884 5.29 -9.88 -16.84
C ALA A 884 4.47 -9.82 -18.14
N ARG A 885 4.46 -8.65 -18.80
CA ARG A 885 3.73 -8.43 -20.05
C ARG A 885 4.29 -9.27 -21.20
N ALA A 886 5.60 -9.52 -21.24
CA ALA A 886 6.20 -10.40 -22.24
C ALA A 886 5.70 -11.85 -22.14
N ILE A 887 5.60 -12.40 -20.94
CA ILE A 887 5.07 -13.75 -20.73
C ILE A 887 3.57 -13.81 -21.02
N GLN A 888 2.80 -12.83 -20.57
CA GLN A 888 1.37 -12.77 -20.87
C GLN A 888 1.12 -12.66 -22.38
N ARG A 889 1.90 -11.86 -23.10
CA ARG A 889 1.85 -11.78 -24.57
C ARG A 889 2.02 -13.16 -25.23
N LEU A 890 2.98 -13.97 -24.78
CA LEU A 890 3.18 -15.33 -25.31
C LEU A 890 1.94 -16.20 -25.06
N ILE A 891 1.40 -16.19 -23.83
CA ILE A 891 0.22 -16.98 -23.46
C ILE A 891 -1.00 -16.55 -24.27
N LEU A 892 -1.32 -15.25 -24.31
CA LEU A 892 -2.51 -14.70 -24.97
C LEU A 892 -2.49 -14.93 -26.49
N ASN A 893 -1.31 -14.99 -27.11
CA ASN A 893 -1.16 -15.30 -28.53
C ASN A 893 -1.19 -16.81 -28.82
N SER A 894 -1.22 -17.72 -27.84
CA SER A 894 -1.34 -19.16 -28.11
C SER A 894 -2.73 -19.52 -28.64
N HIS A 895 -2.83 -20.52 -29.53
CA HIS A 895 -4.12 -21.09 -29.88
C HIS A 895 -4.80 -21.70 -28.65
N ALA A 896 -4.04 -22.31 -27.72
CA ALA A 896 -4.59 -22.85 -26.48
C ALA A 896 -5.40 -21.82 -25.68
N TYR A 897 -4.91 -20.58 -25.53
CA TYR A 897 -5.66 -19.51 -24.86
C TYR A 897 -6.89 -19.05 -25.67
N GLN A 898 -6.84 -19.09 -27.00
CA GLN A 898 -7.88 -18.54 -27.88
C GLN A 898 -8.99 -19.54 -28.26
N ARG A 899 -8.95 -20.76 -27.73
CA ARG A 899 -9.96 -21.80 -27.99
C ARG A 899 -11.31 -21.53 -27.31
N GLN A 900 -12.37 -22.10 -27.86
CA GLN A 900 -13.70 -22.05 -27.25
C GLN A 900 -13.69 -22.79 -25.90
N VAL A 901 -14.39 -22.23 -24.92
CA VAL A 901 -14.60 -22.92 -23.64
C VAL A 901 -15.43 -24.18 -23.85
N ASP A 902 -15.03 -25.27 -23.22
CA ASP A 902 -15.85 -26.46 -23.07
C ASP A 902 -16.68 -26.34 -21.79
N ALA A 903 -17.96 -26.00 -21.95
CA ALA A 903 -18.88 -25.81 -20.83
C ALA A 903 -19.16 -27.08 -20.02
N ALA A 904 -18.78 -28.27 -20.52
CA ALA A 904 -18.90 -29.52 -19.78
C ALA A 904 -17.78 -29.71 -18.73
N LEU A 905 -16.68 -28.96 -18.84
CA LEU A 905 -15.58 -29.05 -17.89
C LEU A 905 -15.91 -28.29 -16.59
N PRO A 906 -15.85 -28.95 -15.41
CA PRO A 906 -16.10 -28.29 -14.13
C PRO A 906 -14.94 -27.39 -13.68
N ALA A 907 -13.73 -27.66 -14.18
CA ALA A 907 -12.51 -26.90 -13.91
C ALA A 907 -11.48 -27.17 -15.02
N GLN A 908 -10.45 -26.33 -15.10
CA GLN A 908 -9.40 -26.49 -16.08
C GLN A 908 -8.59 -27.78 -15.84
N GLU A 909 -8.45 -28.60 -16.88
CA GLU A 909 -7.67 -29.84 -16.86
C GLU A 909 -6.18 -29.60 -17.14
N PRO A 910 -5.27 -30.48 -16.62
CA PRO A 910 -3.83 -30.29 -16.70
C PRO A 910 -3.24 -30.34 -18.11
N LEU A 911 -3.96 -30.85 -19.12
CA LEU A 911 -3.50 -30.87 -20.52
C LEU A 911 -3.85 -29.62 -21.32
N PHE A 912 -4.75 -28.75 -20.82
CA PHE A 912 -5.17 -27.53 -21.54
C PHE A 912 -5.70 -27.78 -22.97
N VAL A 913 -6.29 -28.95 -23.24
CA VAL A 913 -6.90 -29.30 -24.54
C VAL A 913 -8.01 -28.31 -24.95
N SER A 914 -8.78 -27.87 -23.96
CA SER A 914 -9.87 -26.91 -24.07
C SER A 914 -9.93 -26.07 -22.78
N PRO A 915 -10.19 -24.76 -22.88
CA PRO A 915 -10.46 -23.94 -21.70
C PRO A 915 -11.73 -24.39 -20.96
N ALA A 916 -11.72 -24.35 -19.63
CA ALA A 916 -12.92 -24.50 -18.81
C ALA A 916 -13.53 -23.12 -18.47
N PRO A 917 -14.83 -23.04 -18.14
CA PRO A 917 -15.44 -21.81 -17.67
C PRO A 917 -14.70 -21.27 -16.43
N ARG A 918 -14.18 -20.05 -16.50
CA ARG A 918 -13.51 -19.40 -15.37
C ARG A 918 -14.39 -18.31 -14.80
N ARG A 919 -14.44 -18.22 -13.47
CA ARG A 919 -15.19 -17.18 -12.79
C ARG A 919 -14.41 -15.88 -12.67
N LEU A 920 -15.11 -14.76 -12.79
CA LEU A 920 -14.53 -13.44 -12.60
C LEU A 920 -14.25 -13.18 -11.12
N ALA A 921 -13.17 -12.43 -10.84
CA ALA A 921 -12.88 -11.95 -9.50
C ALA A 921 -13.87 -10.85 -9.08
N ALA A 922 -14.08 -10.68 -7.78
CA ALA A 922 -14.94 -9.65 -7.21
C ALA A 922 -14.71 -8.25 -7.80
N GLU A 923 -13.44 -7.83 -7.90
CA GLU A 923 -13.08 -6.53 -8.46
C GLU A 923 -13.44 -6.40 -9.94
N GLN A 924 -13.28 -7.48 -10.74
CA GLN A 924 -13.69 -7.48 -12.14
C GLN A 924 -15.20 -7.33 -12.28
N ILE A 925 -15.98 -8.02 -11.45
CA ILE A 925 -17.45 -7.97 -11.51
C ILE A 925 -17.90 -6.53 -11.26
N VAL A 926 -17.42 -5.93 -10.18
CA VAL A 926 -17.77 -4.54 -9.83
C VAL A 926 -17.29 -3.57 -10.91
N ASP A 927 -16.00 -3.56 -11.23
CA ASP A 927 -15.44 -2.56 -12.15
C ASP A 927 -16.03 -2.72 -13.57
N ALA A 928 -16.28 -3.95 -14.03
CA ALA A 928 -16.86 -4.20 -15.35
C ALA A 928 -18.33 -3.76 -15.42
N LEU A 929 -19.12 -3.98 -14.37
CA LEU A 929 -20.52 -3.54 -14.33
C LEU A 929 -20.64 -2.02 -14.38
N PHE A 930 -19.87 -1.30 -13.57
CA PHE A 930 -19.84 0.17 -13.60
C PHE A 930 -19.32 0.71 -14.93
N ALA A 931 -18.25 0.10 -15.49
CA ALA A 931 -17.71 0.51 -16.78
C ALA A 931 -18.71 0.28 -17.94
N ALA A 932 -19.38 -0.87 -17.97
CA ALA A 932 -20.30 -1.23 -19.04
C ALA A 932 -21.58 -0.39 -19.01
N SER A 933 -22.19 -0.21 -17.83
CA SER A 933 -23.34 0.69 -17.68
C SER A 933 -22.93 2.16 -17.90
N GLY A 934 -21.67 2.49 -17.62
CA GLY A 934 -21.22 3.89 -17.60
C GLY A 934 -21.84 4.67 -16.45
N LYS A 935 -22.23 3.98 -15.37
CA LYS A 935 -22.57 4.61 -14.10
C LYS A 935 -21.28 5.09 -13.42
N PRO A 936 -21.20 6.34 -12.92
CA PRO A 936 -20.01 6.80 -12.21
C PRO A 936 -19.74 5.98 -10.95
N PHE A 937 -18.46 5.63 -10.72
CA PHE A 937 -18.00 4.97 -9.50
C PHE A 937 -17.84 6.00 -8.35
N ALA A 938 -18.93 6.71 -8.03
CA ALA A 938 -18.94 7.80 -7.06
C ALA A 938 -19.13 7.24 -5.65
N LEU A 939 -18.04 7.11 -4.88
CA LEU A 939 -18.04 6.62 -3.49
C LEU A 939 -17.52 7.69 -2.51
N GLU A 940 -17.70 7.46 -1.21
CA GLU A 940 -17.09 8.32 -0.19
C GLU A 940 -15.56 8.27 -0.24
N GLU A 941 -14.90 9.28 0.34
CA GLU A 941 -13.46 9.22 0.57
C GLU A 941 -13.12 8.11 1.57
N MET A 942 -12.07 7.35 1.28
CA MET A 942 -11.59 6.28 2.14
C MET A 942 -10.79 6.86 3.30
N SER A 943 -11.51 7.43 4.27
CA SER A 943 -11.00 8.10 5.47
C SER A 943 -12.05 8.12 6.57
N LEU A 944 -11.62 7.97 7.83
CA LEU A 944 -12.47 8.13 9.01
C LEU A 944 -12.20 9.44 9.76
N ASP A 945 -11.22 10.21 9.31
CA ASP A 945 -10.75 11.46 9.92
C ASP A 945 -10.66 12.51 8.81
N LEU A 946 -11.81 12.98 8.32
CA LEU A 946 -11.92 13.90 7.17
C LEU A 946 -11.40 15.31 7.49
N ASP A 947 -11.46 15.71 8.75
CA ASP A 947 -10.92 16.98 9.25
C ASP A 947 -9.39 16.94 9.47
N GLY A 948 -8.78 15.74 9.44
CA GLY A 948 -7.32 15.56 9.50
C GLY A 948 -6.72 15.89 10.86
N ASP A 949 -7.50 15.76 11.92
CA ASP A 949 -7.16 16.19 13.27
C ASP A 949 -6.27 15.17 14.01
N ARG A 950 -6.14 13.95 13.47
CA ARG A 950 -5.32 12.86 14.01
C ARG A 950 -3.96 12.74 13.32
N SER A 951 -3.05 12.02 13.94
CA SER A 951 -1.74 11.74 13.34
C SER A 951 -1.81 10.59 12.33
N SER A 952 -0.85 10.55 11.39
CA SER A 952 -0.71 9.45 10.42
C SER A 952 -0.41 8.09 11.06
N ALA A 953 0.07 8.08 12.31
CA ALA A 953 0.24 6.86 13.11
C ALA A 953 -1.10 6.27 13.59
N GLU A 954 -2.16 7.09 13.65
CA GLU A 954 -3.47 6.71 14.16
C GLU A 954 -4.51 6.50 13.06
N SER A 955 -4.48 7.35 12.02
CA SER A 955 -5.40 7.27 10.90
C SER A 955 -4.72 7.73 9.61
N ILE A 956 -4.97 7.01 8.51
CA ILE A 956 -4.51 7.39 7.17
C ILE A 956 -5.72 7.61 6.24
N VAL A 957 -5.48 8.28 5.13
CA VAL A 957 -6.41 8.49 4.03
C VAL A 957 -5.91 7.75 2.79
N LEU A 958 -6.80 7.03 2.11
CA LEU A 958 -6.49 6.35 0.84
C LEU A 958 -7.09 7.08 -0.38
N GLY A 959 -7.62 8.28 -0.17
CA GLY A 959 -8.26 9.11 -1.19
C GLY A 959 -9.65 8.59 -1.57
N GLN A 960 -10.23 9.17 -2.61
CA GLN A 960 -11.52 8.74 -3.13
C GLN A 960 -11.33 7.53 -4.06
N PRO A 961 -11.94 6.36 -3.77
CA PRO A 961 -11.82 5.18 -4.61
C PRO A 961 -12.39 5.43 -6.02
N ARG A 962 -11.68 4.99 -7.05
CA ARG A 962 -12.13 5.01 -8.46
C ARG A 962 -12.20 3.63 -9.09
N ARG A 963 -11.80 2.62 -8.33
CA ARG A 963 -11.71 1.20 -8.70
C ARG A 963 -11.99 0.36 -7.46
N ALA A 964 -12.54 -0.83 -7.65
CA ALA A 964 -12.85 -1.75 -6.57
C ALA A 964 -11.61 -2.12 -5.72
N TRP A 965 -10.43 -2.31 -6.32
CA TRP A 965 -9.21 -2.67 -5.59
C TRP A 965 -8.74 -1.60 -4.58
N MET A 966 -9.14 -0.33 -4.78
CA MET A 966 -8.78 0.77 -3.88
C MET A 966 -9.54 0.71 -2.55
N LEU A 967 -10.61 -0.09 -2.49
CA LEU A 967 -11.43 -0.24 -1.31
C LEU A 967 -10.62 -0.84 -0.15
N ALA A 968 -11.07 -0.51 1.05
CA ALA A 968 -10.53 -0.97 2.31
C ALA A 968 -11.73 -1.33 3.20
N SER A 969 -11.49 -2.14 4.22
CA SER A 969 -12.54 -2.64 5.09
C SER A 969 -13.06 -1.53 6.01
N THR A 970 -14.38 -1.53 6.20
CA THR A 970 -15.16 -0.58 7.01
C THR A 970 -15.28 -1.01 8.47
N SER A 971 -14.55 -2.06 8.91
CA SER A 971 -14.67 -2.80 10.19
C SER A 971 -14.86 -1.97 11.49
N ASN A 972 -14.65 -0.65 11.47
CA ASN A 972 -15.02 0.25 12.57
C ASN A 972 -16.55 0.45 12.72
N GLU A 973 -17.38 0.04 11.76
CA GLU A 973 -18.84 0.20 11.80
C GLU A 973 -19.52 -0.56 12.94
N ARG A 974 -18.99 -1.74 13.31
CA ARG A 974 -19.58 -2.60 14.35
C ARG A 974 -19.65 -1.91 15.71
N ASP A 975 -18.60 -1.16 16.05
CA ASP A 975 -18.48 -0.48 17.34
C ASP A 975 -18.86 1.02 17.23
N ARG A 976 -18.92 1.58 16.02
CA ARG A 976 -19.15 3.02 15.76
C ARG A 976 -20.00 3.23 14.48
N PRO A 977 -21.33 3.07 14.53
CA PRO A 977 -22.20 3.14 13.36
C PRO A 977 -22.10 4.45 12.55
N SER A 978 -21.91 5.59 13.22
CA SER A 978 -21.68 6.89 12.58
C SER A 978 -20.47 6.92 11.62
N LEU A 979 -19.48 6.05 11.83
CA LEU A 979 -18.29 5.93 10.98
C LEU A 979 -18.43 4.95 9.81
N MET A 980 -19.59 4.30 9.65
CA MET A 980 -19.90 3.49 8.46
C MET A 980 -19.68 4.32 7.19
N LEU A 981 -19.29 3.72 6.08
CA LEU A 981 -19.20 4.38 4.77
C LEU A 981 -20.23 3.73 3.83
N PRO A 982 -21.49 4.19 3.82
CA PRO A 982 -22.60 3.42 3.24
C PRO A 982 -22.44 3.05 1.76
N ARG A 983 -21.87 3.94 0.93
CA ARG A 983 -21.69 3.62 -0.50
C ARG A 983 -20.52 2.67 -0.70
N ILE A 984 -19.41 2.87 0.01
CA ILE A 984 -18.30 1.92 0.08
C ILE A 984 -18.78 0.54 0.55
N GLN A 985 -19.61 0.50 1.60
CA GLN A 985 -20.14 -0.75 2.16
C GLN A 985 -20.99 -1.50 1.13
N ALA A 986 -21.89 -0.80 0.42
CA ALA A 986 -22.71 -1.41 -0.62
C ALA A 986 -21.88 -2.09 -1.71
N VAL A 987 -20.72 -1.51 -2.09
CA VAL A 987 -19.80 -2.13 -3.05
C VAL A 987 -19.00 -3.27 -2.40
N ALA A 988 -18.56 -3.10 -1.15
CA ALA A 988 -17.87 -4.15 -0.39
C ALA A 988 -18.73 -5.40 -0.23
N ASP A 989 -20.02 -5.26 0.07
CA ASP A 989 -20.97 -6.38 0.20
C ASP A 989 -21.05 -7.21 -1.09
N VAL A 990 -21.11 -6.54 -2.25
CA VAL A 990 -21.05 -7.21 -3.57
C VAL A 990 -19.73 -7.96 -3.68
N MET A 991 -18.61 -7.29 -3.42
CA MET A 991 -17.30 -7.92 -3.54
C MET A 991 -17.16 -9.15 -2.62
N GLU A 992 -17.64 -9.09 -1.38
CA GLU A 992 -17.59 -10.19 -0.41
C GLU A 992 -18.43 -11.39 -0.87
N ALA A 993 -19.62 -11.16 -1.45
CA ALA A 993 -20.42 -12.22 -2.06
C ALA A 993 -19.68 -12.97 -3.19
N PHE A 994 -18.73 -12.28 -3.85
CA PHE A 994 -17.84 -12.81 -4.89
C PHE A 994 -16.42 -13.15 -4.39
N GLY A 995 -16.26 -13.37 -3.09
CA GLY A 995 -15.04 -13.94 -2.51
C GLY A 995 -13.94 -12.94 -2.15
N TRP A 996 -14.21 -11.62 -2.23
CA TRP A 996 -13.31 -10.62 -1.66
C TRP A 996 -13.18 -10.77 -0.15
N ARG A 997 -12.05 -10.33 0.38
CA ARG A 997 -11.71 -10.47 1.79
C ARG A 997 -11.54 -9.11 2.44
N GLY A 998 -12.44 -8.78 3.37
CA GLY A 998 -12.32 -7.61 4.24
C GLY A 998 -11.15 -7.68 5.23
N THR A 999 -10.42 -8.80 5.31
CA THR A 999 -9.18 -8.93 6.11
C THR A 999 -8.15 -9.84 5.42
N ARG A 1000 -6.87 -9.44 5.46
CA ARG A 1000 -5.77 -10.23 4.87
C ARG A 1000 -4.62 -10.52 5.83
N VAL A 1001 -4.83 -11.46 6.75
CA VAL A 1001 -3.80 -11.91 7.69
C VAL A 1001 -2.77 -12.83 7.01
N ASP A 1002 -3.21 -13.68 6.09
CA ASP A 1002 -2.38 -14.65 5.38
C ASP A 1002 -2.44 -14.46 3.86
N PRO A 1003 -1.34 -14.81 3.13
CA PRO A 1003 -1.32 -14.78 1.68
C PRO A 1003 -2.25 -15.85 1.09
N VAL A 1004 -2.88 -15.54 -0.04
CA VAL A 1004 -3.74 -16.49 -0.77
C VAL A 1004 -3.53 -16.33 -2.27
N SER A 1005 -3.39 -17.44 -2.99
CA SER A 1005 -3.27 -17.44 -4.46
C SER A 1005 -4.59 -17.70 -5.18
N ARG A 1006 -5.59 -18.29 -4.49
CA ARG A 1006 -6.91 -18.61 -5.03
C ARG A 1006 -8.00 -18.27 -4.02
N ARG A 1007 -8.93 -17.38 -4.39
CA ARG A 1007 -10.11 -17.06 -3.59
C ARG A 1007 -11.18 -18.14 -3.70
N GLU A 1008 -12.06 -18.20 -2.71
CA GLU A 1008 -13.32 -18.92 -2.83
C GLU A 1008 -14.18 -18.23 -3.90
N THR A 1009 -14.58 -18.99 -4.92
CA THR A 1009 -15.35 -18.47 -6.06
C THR A 1009 -16.54 -19.38 -6.38
N SER A 1010 -16.78 -20.40 -5.55
CA SER A 1010 -17.88 -21.34 -5.74
C SER A 1010 -19.22 -20.59 -5.85
N PRO A 1011 -20.13 -21.06 -6.72
CA PRO A 1011 -21.48 -20.51 -6.79
C PRO A 1011 -22.17 -20.57 -5.44
N ASN A 1012 -22.82 -19.48 -5.06
CA ASN A 1012 -23.64 -19.41 -3.87
C ASN A 1012 -24.89 -18.56 -4.14
N VAL A 1013 -25.90 -18.68 -3.28
CA VAL A 1013 -27.20 -17.99 -3.44
C VAL A 1013 -27.11 -16.48 -3.26
N LEU A 1014 -26.09 -15.97 -2.56
CA LEU A 1014 -25.91 -14.53 -2.32
C LEU A 1014 -25.48 -13.79 -3.59
N GLN A 1015 -24.67 -14.43 -4.43
CA GLN A 1015 -24.16 -13.82 -5.68
C GLN A 1015 -25.26 -13.30 -6.61
N PRO A 1016 -26.26 -14.11 -7.05
CA PRO A 1016 -27.37 -13.58 -7.84
C PRO A 1016 -28.27 -12.66 -7.01
N ALA A 1017 -28.52 -12.98 -5.73
CA ALA A 1017 -29.41 -12.18 -4.89
C ALA A 1017 -28.94 -10.73 -4.73
N ILE A 1018 -27.63 -10.51 -4.53
CA ILE A 1018 -27.05 -9.19 -4.32
C ILE A 1018 -26.94 -8.38 -5.61
N LEU A 1019 -26.77 -9.01 -6.76
CA LEU A 1019 -26.83 -8.31 -8.06
C LEU A 1019 -28.26 -7.92 -8.42
N SER A 1020 -29.22 -8.83 -8.17
CA SER A 1020 -30.63 -8.62 -8.52
C SER A 1020 -31.35 -7.64 -7.61
N ASN A 1021 -31.07 -7.68 -6.29
CA ASN A 1021 -31.85 -6.94 -5.28
C ASN A 1021 -30.97 -6.06 -4.37
N GLY A 1022 -29.65 -6.06 -4.57
CA GLY A 1022 -28.75 -5.24 -3.77
C GLY A 1022 -28.72 -3.78 -4.22
N ILE A 1023 -28.17 -2.94 -3.33
CA ILE A 1023 -28.07 -1.49 -3.51
C ILE A 1023 -27.36 -1.13 -4.82
N VAL A 1024 -26.23 -1.79 -5.10
CA VAL A 1024 -25.44 -1.54 -6.33
C VAL A 1024 -26.21 -1.91 -7.59
N GLY A 1025 -27.00 -2.99 -7.58
CA GLY A 1025 -27.87 -3.36 -8.70
C GLY A 1025 -28.88 -2.26 -9.04
N GLY A 1026 -29.46 -1.63 -8.00
CA GLY A 1026 -30.32 -0.46 -8.17
C GLY A 1026 -29.59 0.75 -8.77
N TRP A 1027 -28.34 1.02 -8.38
CA TRP A 1027 -27.55 2.11 -8.95
C TRP A 1027 -27.18 1.93 -10.41
N LEU A 1028 -26.88 0.69 -10.80
CA LEU A 1028 -26.45 0.35 -12.16
C LEU A 1028 -27.60 0.33 -13.16
N THR A 1029 -28.83 0.15 -12.69
CA THR A 1029 -30.04 0.04 -13.51
C THR A 1029 -30.79 1.36 -13.59
N ARG A 1030 -30.81 2.14 -12.50
CA ARG A 1030 -31.49 3.43 -12.47
C ARG A 1030 -30.80 4.48 -13.33
N LEU A 1031 -31.51 4.99 -14.33
CA LEU A 1031 -31.04 6.05 -15.21
C LEU A 1031 -31.15 7.42 -14.54
N SER A 1032 -30.03 7.92 -14.03
CA SER A 1032 -29.83 9.29 -13.54
C SER A 1032 -29.12 10.17 -14.58
N ASP A 1033 -29.13 11.49 -14.40
CA ASP A 1033 -28.56 12.45 -15.37
C ASP A 1033 -27.06 12.24 -15.66
N ASP A 1034 -26.32 11.70 -14.71
CA ASP A 1034 -24.89 11.36 -14.81
C ASP A 1034 -24.62 9.97 -15.42
N HIS A 1035 -25.66 9.21 -15.75
CA HIS A 1035 -25.55 7.86 -16.28
C HIS A 1035 -25.33 7.89 -17.80
N ALA A 1036 -24.25 7.28 -18.29
CA ALA A 1036 -23.87 7.38 -19.71
C ALA A 1036 -24.92 6.84 -20.69
N LEU A 1037 -25.70 5.83 -20.30
CA LEU A 1037 -26.78 5.27 -21.12
C LEU A 1037 -27.92 6.25 -21.39
N VAL A 1038 -28.11 7.29 -20.56
CA VAL A 1038 -29.11 8.33 -20.86
C VAL A 1038 -28.78 9.03 -22.18
N GLN A 1039 -27.50 9.32 -22.44
CA GLN A 1039 -27.11 9.94 -23.72
C GLN A 1039 -27.31 8.96 -24.87
N VAL A 1040 -26.94 7.69 -24.70
CA VAL A 1040 -27.14 6.64 -25.71
C VAL A 1040 -28.61 6.50 -26.08
N VAL A 1041 -29.51 6.52 -25.09
CA VAL A 1041 -30.95 6.42 -25.30
C VAL A 1041 -31.49 7.65 -26.05
N LEU A 1042 -30.95 8.85 -25.77
CA LEU A 1042 -31.42 10.10 -26.38
C LEU A 1042 -30.96 10.30 -27.83
N GLU A 1043 -29.97 9.54 -28.31
CA GLU A 1043 -29.53 9.58 -29.70
C GLU A 1043 -30.65 9.14 -30.66
N ASP A 1044 -30.76 9.81 -31.81
CA ASP A 1044 -31.70 9.44 -32.88
C ASP A 1044 -31.22 8.17 -33.60
N GLN A 1045 -31.86 7.05 -33.31
CA GLN A 1045 -31.54 5.73 -33.84
C GLN A 1045 -32.77 4.81 -33.82
N PRO A 1046 -32.82 3.74 -34.63
CA PRO A 1046 -33.86 2.72 -34.51
C PRO A 1046 -33.80 1.96 -33.17
N VAL A 1047 -34.94 1.52 -32.64
CA VAL A 1047 -35.01 0.74 -31.39
C VAL A 1047 -34.20 -0.56 -31.48
N GLU A 1048 -34.16 -1.19 -32.65
CA GLU A 1048 -33.35 -2.38 -32.91
C GLU A 1048 -31.86 -2.09 -32.76
N ALA A 1049 -31.41 -0.94 -33.27
CA ALA A 1049 -30.01 -0.52 -33.14
C ALA A 1049 -29.65 -0.24 -31.68
N LEU A 1050 -30.56 0.33 -30.89
CA LEU A 1050 -30.38 0.52 -29.46
C LEU A 1050 -30.21 -0.82 -28.73
N VAL A 1051 -31.08 -1.80 -29.01
CA VAL A 1051 -30.99 -3.15 -28.43
C VAL A 1051 -29.69 -3.83 -28.82
N ASP A 1052 -29.31 -3.79 -30.09
CA ASP A 1052 -28.06 -4.37 -30.57
C ASP A 1052 -26.84 -3.73 -29.87
N ARG A 1053 -26.84 -2.40 -29.68
CA ARG A 1053 -25.79 -1.68 -28.94
C ARG A 1053 -25.75 -2.03 -27.47
N LEU A 1054 -26.88 -2.21 -26.80
CA LEU A 1054 -26.93 -2.63 -25.39
C LEU A 1054 -26.28 -3.99 -25.19
N PHE A 1055 -26.59 -4.96 -26.05
CA PHE A 1055 -26.02 -6.28 -26.00
C PHE A 1055 -24.50 -6.27 -26.24
N LEU A 1056 -24.03 -5.48 -27.21
CA LEU A 1056 -22.59 -5.31 -27.44
C LEU A 1056 -21.89 -4.65 -26.25
N ARG A 1057 -22.47 -3.58 -25.69
CA ARG A 1057 -21.86 -2.82 -24.60
C ARG A 1057 -21.83 -3.57 -23.28
N LEU A 1058 -22.91 -4.28 -22.93
CA LEU A 1058 -23.03 -4.99 -21.65
C LEU A 1058 -22.46 -6.42 -21.75
N LEU A 1059 -22.85 -7.17 -22.78
CA LEU A 1059 -22.54 -8.59 -22.89
C LEU A 1059 -21.45 -8.92 -23.90
N THR A 1060 -21.01 -7.95 -24.71
CA THR A 1060 -19.99 -8.14 -25.77
C THR A 1060 -20.39 -9.25 -26.74
N ARG A 1061 -21.67 -9.33 -27.11
CA ARG A 1061 -22.20 -10.25 -28.11
C ARG A 1061 -23.42 -9.63 -28.79
N ALA A 1062 -23.87 -10.20 -29.89
CA ALA A 1062 -25.18 -9.89 -30.45
C ALA A 1062 -26.31 -10.52 -29.61
N PRO A 1063 -27.52 -9.93 -29.59
CA PRO A 1063 -28.70 -10.61 -29.08
C PRO A 1063 -29.06 -11.80 -29.98
N SER A 1064 -29.58 -12.86 -29.38
CA SER A 1064 -30.27 -13.91 -30.14
C SER A 1064 -31.55 -13.36 -30.76
N ALA A 1065 -32.12 -14.05 -31.76
CA ALA A 1065 -33.35 -13.61 -32.40
C ALA A 1065 -34.51 -13.43 -31.40
N ALA A 1066 -34.65 -14.35 -30.43
CA ALA A 1066 -35.67 -14.28 -29.39
C ALA A 1066 -35.43 -13.14 -28.40
N GLU A 1067 -34.18 -12.92 -27.96
CA GLU A 1067 -33.83 -11.77 -27.12
C GLU A 1067 -34.11 -10.45 -27.84
N ARG A 1068 -33.74 -10.36 -29.13
CA ARG A 1068 -33.95 -9.16 -29.94
C ARG A 1068 -35.43 -8.87 -30.09
N GLU A 1069 -36.24 -9.86 -30.45
CA GLU A 1069 -37.70 -9.72 -30.57
C GLU A 1069 -38.33 -9.26 -29.25
N LEU A 1070 -37.97 -9.90 -28.13
CA LEU A 1070 -38.48 -9.58 -26.80
C LEU A 1070 -38.19 -8.13 -26.41
N TYR A 1071 -36.93 -7.71 -26.48
CA TYR A 1071 -36.53 -6.38 -26.02
C TYR A 1071 -36.94 -5.27 -26.98
N VAL A 1072 -36.94 -5.52 -28.29
CA VAL A 1072 -37.49 -4.57 -29.28
C VAL A 1072 -38.99 -4.38 -29.02
N SER A 1073 -39.75 -5.46 -28.84
CA SER A 1073 -41.19 -5.36 -28.56
C SER A 1073 -41.46 -4.55 -27.28
N LEU A 1074 -40.68 -4.77 -26.22
CA LEU A 1074 -40.86 -4.08 -24.94
C LEU A 1074 -40.55 -2.58 -25.05
N LEU A 1075 -39.51 -2.21 -25.80
CA LEU A 1075 -39.03 -0.82 -25.91
C LEU A 1075 -39.71 -0.02 -27.03
N SER A 1076 -40.37 -0.67 -27.99
CA SER A 1076 -41.00 -0.01 -29.14
C SER A 1076 -42.15 0.93 -28.75
N GLN A 1077 -42.94 0.55 -27.74
CA GLN A 1077 -44.05 1.38 -27.28
C GLN A 1077 -43.52 2.68 -26.66
N GLY A 1078 -43.86 3.83 -27.27
CA GLY A 1078 -43.43 5.16 -26.80
C GLY A 1078 -41.98 5.52 -27.14
N TYR A 1079 -41.30 4.74 -27.98
CA TYR A 1079 -39.89 4.97 -28.31
C TYR A 1079 -39.64 6.33 -28.96
N ASN A 1080 -40.49 6.75 -29.90
CA ASN A 1080 -40.30 8.01 -30.61
C ASN A 1080 -40.58 9.24 -29.72
N GLU A 1081 -41.40 9.07 -28.68
CA GLU A 1081 -41.75 10.09 -27.70
C GLU A 1081 -40.91 10.01 -26.42
N ARG A 1082 -39.96 9.08 -26.32
CA ARG A 1082 -39.19 8.80 -25.09
C ARG A 1082 -38.42 10.00 -24.55
N ALA A 1083 -37.93 10.87 -25.44
CA ALA A 1083 -37.11 12.02 -25.07
C ALA A 1083 -38.00 13.20 -24.69
N ILE A 1084 -37.81 13.74 -23.49
CA ILE A 1084 -38.53 14.93 -23.04
C ILE A 1084 -37.74 16.19 -23.48
N PRO A 1085 -38.33 17.07 -24.30
CA PRO A 1085 -37.69 18.33 -24.70
C PRO A 1085 -37.31 19.17 -23.47
N VAL A 1086 -36.16 19.84 -23.53
CA VAL A 1086 -35.62 20.62 -22.41
C VAL A 1086 -36.61 21.69 -21.95
N GLU A 1087 -37.41 22.24 -22.86
CA GLU A 1087 -38.43 23.26 -22.59
C GLU A 1087 -39.62 22.72 -21.80
N LYS A 1088 -39.86 21.40 -21.85
CA LYS A 1088 -40.92 20.70 -21.10
C LYS A 1088 -40.42 20.12 -19.79
N LEU A 1089 -39.11 20.10 -19.56
CA LEU A 1089 -38.57 19.71 -18.26
C LEU A 1089 -39.10 20.69 -17.22
N PRO A 1090 -39.52 20.22 -16.03
CA PRO A 1090 -39.75 21.11 -14.91
C PRO A 1090 -38.52 22.01 -14.81
N ALA A 1091 -38.70 23.33 -14.78
CA ALA A 1091 -37.58 24.21 -14.46
C ALA A 1091 -36.97 23.63 -13.19
N LEU A 1092 -35.74 23.12 -13.29
CA LEU A 1092 -35.02 22.60 -12.14
C LEU A 1092 -34.93 23.79 -11.20
N LYS A 1093 -35.85 23.87 -10.22
CA LYS A 1093 -35.63 24.73 -9.07
C LYS A 1093 -34.37 24.16 -8.49
N ALA A 1094 -33.25 24.88 -8.68
CA ALA A 1094 -32.02 24.56 -7.99
C ALA A 1094 -32.43 24.34 -6.54
N ALA A 1095 -32.27 23.11 -6.05
CA ALA A 1095 -32.55 22.82 -4.67
C ALA A 1095 -31.80 23.89 -3.85
N PRO A 1096 -32.41 24.50 -2.82
CA PRO A 1096 -31.72 25.49 -2.03
C PRO A 1096 -30.39 24.86 -1.61
N ARG A 1097 -29.29 25.53 -1.94
CA ARG A 1097 -27.94 24.99 -1.75
C ARG A 1097 -27.74 24.76 -0.25
N GLU A 1098 -27.74 23.50 0.17
CA GLU A 1098 -27.54 23.10 1.54
C GLU A 1098 -26.06 22.83 1.82
N ARG A 1099 -25.59 23.26 2.99
CA ARG A 1099 -24.22 23.01 3.44
C ARG A 1099 -24.08 21.54 3.82
N PRO A 1100 -23.11 20.79 3.26
CA PRO A 1100 -22.97 19.38 3.58
C PRO A 1100 -22.58 19.21 5.05
N ARG A 1101 -23.35 18.41 5.78
CA ARG A 1101 -22.98 17.97 7.13
C ARG A 1101 -21.97 16.82 7.02
N TYR A 1102 -20.93 16.84 7.84
CA TYR A 1102 -19.85 15.84 7.79
C TYR A 1102 -19.72 15.05 9.09
N ILE A 1103 -19.40 13.77 8.94
CA ILE A 1103 -19.06 12.88 10.04
C ILE A 1103 -17.57 12.57 9.95
N SER A 1104 -16.87 12.74 11.06
CA SER A 1104 -15.45 12.45 11.20
C SER A 1104 -15.18 11.79 12.56
N TRP A 1105 -13.97 11.29 12.76
CA TRP A 1105 -13.55 10.73 14.03
C TRP A 1105 -13.76 11.70 15.20
N SER A 1106 -13.64 13.00 14.97
CA SER A 1106 -13.83 14.00 16.02
C SER A 1106 -15.25 14.00 16.62
N ASN A 1107 -16.29 13.74 15.82
CA ASN A 1107 -17.70 13.94 16.19
C ASN A 1107 -18.56 12.66 16.18
N HIS A 1108 -17.96 11.51 15.87
CA HIS A 1108 -18.70 10.25 15.71
C HIS A 1108 -19.49 9.78 16.95
N VAL A 1109 -19.18 10.29 18.14
CA VAL A 1109 -19.92 9.97 19.38
C VAL A 1109 -21.16 10.86 19.57
N ASP A 1110 -21.37 11.87 18.72
CA ASP A 1110 -22.58 12.70 18.75
C ASP A 1110 -23.79 11.90 18.25
N PRO A 1111 -24.92 11.84 18.99
CA PRO A 1111 -26.16 11.25 18.48
C PRO A 1111 -26.60 11.78 17.10
N ALA A 1112 -26.40 13.06 16.81
CA ALA A 1112 -26.73 13.65 15.51
C ALA A 1112 -25.90 13.06 14.36
N ALA A 1113 -24.69 12.55 14.64
CA ALA A 1113 -23.87 11.87 13.65
C ALA A 1113 -24.50 10.54 13.21
N ASN A 1114 -25.13 9.80 14.14
CA ASN A 1114 -25.83 8.56 13.79
C ASN A 1114 -27.04 8.84 12.90
N VAL A 1115 -27.86 9.83 13.25
CA VAL A 1115 -29.03 10.23 12.44
C VAL A 1115 -28.59 10.62 11.01
N LEU A 1116 -27.57 11.46 10.89
CA LEU A 1116 -27.03 11.83 9.57
C LEU A 1116 -26.49 10.63 8.80
N ARG A 1117 -25.84 9.67 9.49
CA ARG A 1117 -25.33 8.47 8.84
C ARG A 1117 -26.46 7.58 8.33
N GLU A 1118 -27.55 7.45 9.10
CA GLU A 1118 -28.75 6.74 8.69
C GLU A 1118 -29.39 7.41 7.46
N GLU A 1119 -29.48 8.74 7.43
CA GLU A 1119 -29.94 9.50 6.25
C GLU A 1119 -29.04 9.26 5.02
N GLN A 1120 -27.72 9.21 5.20
CA GLN A 1120 -26.77 8.89 4.13
C GLN A 1120 -26.89 7.45 3.66
N ALA A 1121 -27.10 6.50 4.57
CA ALA A 1121 -27.35 5.10 4.25
C ALA A 1121 -28.66 4.93 3.48
N GLU A 1122 -29.71 5.67 3.85
CA GLU A 1122 -30.98 5.68 3.13
C GLU A 1122 -30.83 6.25 1.72
N ARG A 1123 -30.08 7.35 1.56
CA ARG A 1123 -29.74 7.90 0.23
C ARG A 1123 -28.93 6.91 -0.60
N ALA A 1124 -27.96 6.23 0.01
CA ALA A 1124 -27.21 5.18 -0.66
C ALA A 1124 -28.15 4.05 -1.11
N ARG A 1125 -29.09 3.59 -0.27
CA ARG A 1125 -30.09 2.57 -0.64
C ARG A 1125 -31.01 3.01 -1.78
N HIS A 1126 -31.49 4.25 -1.73
CA HIS A 1126 -32.39 4.79 -2.76
C HIS A 1126 -31.68 5.02 -4.10
N GLY A 1127 -30.38 5.31 -4.09
CA GLY A 1127 -29.63 5.69 -5.29
C GLY A 1127 -29.96 7.11 -5.77
N ASP A 1128 -29.38 7.47 -6.91
CA ASP A 1128 -29.54 8.81 -7.48
C ASP A 1128 -30.98 9.06 -7.99
N THR A 1129 -31.34 10.32 -8.18
CA THR A 1129 -32.66 10.67 -8.72
C THR A 1129 -32.77 10.25 -10.19
N PRO A 1130 -33.86 9.57 -10.61
CA PRO A 1130 -34.08 9.25 -12.02
C PRO A 1130 -34.10 10.52 -12.88
N THR A 1131 -33.55 10.42 -14.10
CA THR A 1131 -33.55 11.52 -15.05
C THR A 1131 -34.97 11.92 -15.43
N ALA A 1132 -35.20 13.22 -15.53
CA ALA A 1132 -36.43 13.79 -16.07
C ALA A 1132 -36.39 13.94 -17.60
N ARG A 1133 -35.23 13.67 -18.24
CA ARG A 1133 -35.02 13.80 -19.69
C ARG A 1133 -35.69 12.70 -20.51
N LEU A 1134 -36.21 11.67 -19.83
CA LEU A 1134 -36.90 10.54 -20.43
C LEU A 1134 -38.32 10.44 -19.88
N ASP A 1135 -39.27 10.02 -20.72
CA ASP A 1135 -40.61 9.63 -20.30
C ASP A 1135 -40.52 8.55 -19.21
N ALA A 1136 -41.26 8.72 -18.12
CA ALA A 1136 -41.10 7.89 -16.93
C ALA A 1136 -41.45 6.42 -17.19
N ASP A 1137 -42.58 6.17 -17.87
CA ASP A 1137 -43.04 4.81 -18.17
C ASP A 1137 -42.08 4.12 -19.14
N TRP A 1138 -41.59 4.84 -20.16
CA TRP A 1138 -40.59 4.29 -21.08
C TRP A 1138 -39.25 4.03 -20.40
N ARG A 1139 -38.78 4.97 -19.55
CA ARG A 1139 -37.54 4.83 -18.77
C ARG A 1139 -37.60 3.58 -17.90
N GLU A 1140 -38.67 3.35 -17.16
CA GLU A 1140 -38.81 2.19 -16.27
C GLU A 1140 -38.73 0.86 -17.05
N ARG A 1141 -39.39 0.76 -18.21
CA ARG A 1141 -39.24 -0.43 -19.09
C ARG A 1141 -37.80 -0.63 -19.56
N PHE A 1142 -37.07 0.45 -19.84
CA PHE A 1142 -35.65 0.37 -20.19
C PHE A 1142 -34.78 -0.05 -19.00
N GLU A 1143 -35.06 0.47 -17.80
CA GLU A 1143 -34.40 0.06 -16.55
C GLU A 1143 -34.63 -1.44 -16.27
N ASP A 1144 -35.81 -1.98 -16.58
CA ASP A 1144 -36.09 -3.43 -16.53
C ASP A 1144 -35.23 -4.24 -17.52
N VAL A 1145 -35.04 -3.73 -18.75
CA VAL A 1145 -34.12 -4.35 -19.72
C VAL A 1145 -32.69 -4.34 -19.20
N LEU A 1146 -32.21 -3.21 -18.66
CA LEU A 1146 -30.89 -3.12 -18.06
C LEU A 1146 -30.74 -4.09 -16.89
N TRP A 1147 -31.75 -4.19 -16.03
CA TRP A 1147 -31.76 -5.12 -14.91
C TRP A 1147 -31.62 -6.56 -15.39
N ALA A 1148 -32.37 -6.96 -16.43
CA ALA A 1148 -32.26 -8.29 -17.00
C ALA A 1148 -30.85 -8.56 -17.57
N LEU A 1149 -30.25 -7.59 -18.27
CA LEU A 1149 -28.93 -7.75 -18.86
C LEU A 1149 -27.78 -7.75 -17.83
N ILE A 1150 -27.90 -6.97 -16.74
CA ILE A 1150 -26.93 -6.96 -15.63
C ILE A 1150 -26.98 -8.27 -14.83
N ASN A 1151 -28.15 -8.92 -14.77
CA ASN A 1151 -28.32 -10.21 -14.10
C ASN A 1151 -28.05 -11.42 -15.02
N ALA A 1152 -27.56 -11.20 -16.25
CA ALA A 1152 -27.21 -12.28 -17.16
C ALA A 1152 -26.05 -13.14 -16.58
N PRO A 1153 -26.07 -14.48 -16.74
CA PRO A 1153 -25.00 -15.37 -16.28
C PRO A 1153 -23.60 -15.02 -16.82
N THR A 1154 -23.52 -14.32 -17.96
CA THR A 1154 -22.28 -13.85 -18.59
C THR A 1154 -21.47 -12.88 -17.71
N TRP A 1155 -22.03 -12.34 -16.63
CA TRP A 1155 -21.32 -11.47 -15.69
C TRP A 1155 -20.52 -12.20 -14.63
N VAL A 1156 -20.73 -13.50 -14.43
CA VAL A 1156 -19.99 -14.27 -13.43
C VAL A 1156 -18.86 -15.10 -14.01
N THR A 1157 -18.77 -15.21 -15.34
CA THR A 1157 -17.76 -15.99 -16.05
C THR A 1157 -17.01 -15.18 -17.11
N ALA A 1158 -15.71 -15.46 -17.24
CA ALA A 1158 -14.94 -15.18 -18.45
C ALA A 1158 -15.26 -16.29 -19.47
N PRO A 1159 -15.66 -15.94 -20.71
CA PRO A 1159 -16.05 -16.91 -21.72
C PRO A 1159 -14.84 -17.59 -22.36
#